data_AF-A0A0S8HNH3-F1
#
_entry.id   AF-A0A0S8HNH3-F1
#
_cell.length_a   1.000
_cell.length_b   1.000
_cell.length_c   1.000
_cell.angle_alpha   90.00
_cell.angle_beta   90.00
_cell.angle_gamma   90.00
#
_symmetry.space_group_name_H-M   'P 1'
#
loop_
_entity.id
_entity.type
_entity.pdbx_description
1 polymer ?
#
loop_
_entity_poly.entity_id
_entity_poly.type
_entity_poly.pdbx_seq_one_letter_code
_entity_poly.pdbx_strand_id
1 'polypeptide(L)'
;MTKQNSGKNVNQNNAPGTLDNPFPGLRPFSIEESHLFFGREGQSEEVLQHLSENRFVAVIGASGSGKSSLMYCGLVPILHGGFIAEAGSDWKIITTRPGNQPVDNLAISLTNAFIKNKAEDYEKNCSVIQAILRRSSLGLSDAISQLEQQDQQSNILLMVDQFEELFRFKKSRRDEITFNESEAYVKLLVSAVRQKEVPIYVILTMRSDFIGECSQFQELTRLINESNYLIPQMTRDDFRSAITGPVAVGGAQIDPNLVQQLLNDVGDNPDQLPILQHALMRTWDYWLDLGDMSRPISISDYDAVGRMEKALSEHANEAFEELTPQEKQICEVMFKTLTEKGGDIVGIRQPTRLKIIAEIARTATDELVRVIDIFRAPGRSFLTPAHHLLLTDDTVIDISHESLMRIWDKLKIWVDEEAQAVQMYNRLAEASGLFQAGKTGLWRPPDLTLALNWQKKQQPTLTWASRYNPAFERAIVFLETSEKEFIAEEENKIRLQKRQLQRTRIFAMVLGTAAIISIGLMLYSFVLREQAVKAQNEAEYQRAVADSNFQVAEEQRQIALSALSEADRQRILADSSAQVAILQRMLADSSAEVANQQRRIAVRNEAMANAQADTAEQRRVEADAQRKLAEEAREDAYRRRLLSIAQSMAVKSLQVDNDTNLKSLLSYQAFIFNQEYGGREHHADIYAGLYDANEFLKGPSWNVFRGHNDAVRSIVFIPGTNTFYTTGSDGKILQWQLSDKQFTVVAENNMVNRVMDVSSDGKWMVCGTDGGGIQVFNINSPSGEPRFLSGSDNRIRALDFLPDNNRLIAAGTGNDIFLWNLSAGTNQLFTTVTSPVQVLTVSADGRWVAGGTRDGQIIIWNLNNPSEQYLLFEERGNQVLALHFSPDGKWLASGDLRGNVKIWNLQNRTLVDNLRGHRARITDLKFSPAGDILASASNDGSVRLWETADLNNQPIVLSGNSGFIFSLAFSPDGSNILTGSTEANRLVASPTRTRYLAGEICPRLDRNMTDEEWNTFVGADIPYEETCGQKVSIGIKQE
;
A
#
# COMPACT_ATOMS: atom_id res chain seq x y z
N MET A 1 17.51 -25.67 -59.75
CA MET A 1 18.90 -26.11 -60.01
C MET A 1 19.53 -26.47 -58.68
N THR A 2 19.84 -27.75 -58.54
CA THR A 2 20.42 -28.43 -57.39
C THR A 2 21.78 -27.87 -56.98
N LYS A 3 22.00 -27.65 -55.67
CA LYS A 3 23.27 -27.93 -55.00
C LYS A 3 23.04 -28.31 -53.54
N GLN A 4 23.42 -29.54 -53.23
CA GLN A 4 23.48 -30.15 -51.91
C GLN A 4 24.44 -29.35 -51.01
N ASN A 5 24.02 -29.07 -49.77
CA ASN A 5 24.93 -28.71 -48.69
C ASN A 5 25.07 -29.91 -47.75
N SER A 6 26.19 -30.61 -47.89
CA SER A 6 26.69 -31.59 -46.94
C SER A 6 27.23 -30.87 -45.70
N GLY A 7 27.06 -31.53 -44.55
CA GLY A 7 27.35 -30.99 -43.23
C GLY A 7 28.78 -30.48 -43.04
N LYS A 8 28.88 -29.41 -42.24
CA LYS A 8 30.09 -29.06 -41.51
C LYS A 8 29.72 -28.73 -40.07
N ASN A 9 30.39 -29.46 -39.18
CA ASN A 9 30.43 -29.27 -37.74
C ASN A 9 30.56 -27.80 -37.35
N VAL A 10 29.76 -27.39 -36.37
CA VAL A 10 29.98 -26.19 -35.57
C VAL A 10 31.14 -26.48 -34.61
N ASN A 11 32.36 -26.35 -35.11
CA ASN A 11 33.47 -25.82 -34.32
C ASN A 11 33.69 -24.42 -34.88
N GLN A 12 33.12 -23.41 -34.22
CA GLN A 12 33.50 -22.03 -34.51
C GLN A 12 34.92 -21.83 -33.99
N ASN A 13 35.79 -21.47 -34.92
CA ASN A 13 37.17 -21.09 -34.67
C ASN A 13 37.22 -19.85 -33.78
N ASN A 14 37.88 -19.98 -32.64
CA ASN A 14 38.43 -18.86 -31.89
C ASN A 14 39.40 -18.08 -32.79
N ALA A 15 39.06 -16.83 -33.08
CA ALA A 15 40.09 -15.83 -33.38
C ALA A 15 40.87 -15.58 -32.08
N PRO A 16 42.21 -15.58 -32.07
CA PRO A 16 42.96 -15.22 -30.88
C PRO A 16 42.86 -13.70 -30.70
N GLY A 17 42.00 -13.25 -29.77
CA GLY A 17 41.96 -11.85 -29.34
C GLY A 17 40.60 -11.22 -29.01
N THR A 18 39.47 -11.92 -29.09
CA THR A 18 38.18 -11.38 -28.62
C THR A 18 37.93 -11.81 -27.18
N LEU A 19 37.88 -10.84 -26.27
CA LEU A 19 37.51 -11.04 -24.87
C LEU A 19 35.99 -11.25 -24.81
N ASP A 20 35.54 -12.47 -24.55
CA ASP A 20 34.12 -12.76 -24.36
C ASP A 20 33.64 -12.26 -23.00
N ASN A 21 32.42 -11.71 -22.94
CA ASN A 21 31.85 -11.21 -21.70
C ASN A 21 31.63 -12.36 -20.70
N PRO A 22 32.28 -12.33 -19.52
CA PRO A 22 32.21 -13.42 -18.57
C PRO A 22 30.89 -13.44 -17.77
N PHE A 23 30.05 -12.40 -17.90
CA PHE A 23 28.80 -12.29 -17.16
C PHE A 23 27.60 -12.55 -18.08
N PRO A 24 26.74 -13.54 -17.76
CA PRO A 24 25.67 -13.92 -18.67
C PRO A 24 24.40 -13.07 -18.56
N GLY A 25 24.37 -12.04 -17.70
CA GLY A 25 23.22 -11.15 -17.53
C GLY A 25 22.15 -11.73 -16.61
N LEU A 26 20.90 -11.83 -17.08
CA LEU A 26 19.79 -12.38 -16.27
C LEU A 26 19.63 -13.91 -16.37
N ARG A 27 20.26 -14.56 -17.36
CA ARG A 27 20.19 -16.02 -17.48
C ARG A 27 21.12 -16.68 -16.45
N PRO A 28 20.81 -17.89 -15.98
CA PRO A 28 21.77 -18.67 -15.21
C PRO A 28 23.00 -19.00 -16.08
N PHE A 29 24.15 -19.13 -15.42
CA PHE A 29 25.33 -19.74 -16.02
C PHE A 29 25.01 -21.17 -16.53
N SER A 30 25.58 -21.53 -17.68
CA SER A 30 25.49 -22.86 -18.27
C SER A 30 26.62 -23.77 -17.79
N ILE A 31 26.50 -25.07 -18.05
CA ILE A 31 27.48 -26.08 -17.58
C ILE A 31 28.88 -25.79 -18.14
N GLU A 32 28.96 -25.31 -19.39
CA GLU A 32 30.21 -24.95 -20.08
C GLU A 32 30.90 -23.72 -19.46
N GLU A 33 30.14 -22.89 -18.74
CA GLU A 33 30.60 -21.66 -18.09
C GLU A 33 31.03 -21.88 -16.63
N SER A 34 31.23 -23.14 -16.22
CA SER A 34 31.67 -23.49 -14.86
C SER A 34 32.96 -22.79 -14.42
N HIS A 35 33.88 -22.54 -15.35
CA HIS A 35 35.12 -21.79 -15.13
C HIS A 35 34.91 -20.30 -14.79
N LEU A 36 33.69 -19.78 -14.99
CA LEU A 36 33.27 -18.41 -14.67
C LEU A 36 32.41 -18.35 -13.40
N PHE A 37 32.16 -19.48 -12.72
CA PHE A 37 31.32 -19.55 -11.53
C PHE A 37 32.15 -19.56 -10.25
N PHE A 38 32.05 -18.49 -9.45
CA PHE A 38 32.88 -18.27 -8.25
C PHE A 38 32.06 -17.90 -7.01
N GLY A 39 32.62 -18.13 -5.82
CA GLY A 39 32.05 -17.70 -4.53
C GLY A 39 30.96 -18.63 -3.99
N ARG A 40 30.89 -19.85 -4.51
CA ARG A 40 29.87 -20.87 -4.17
C ARG A 40 30.43 -22.30 -4.12
N GLU A 41 31.75 -22.42 -4.04
CA GLU A 41 32.47 -23.69 -4.14
C GLU A 41 32.13 -24.61 -2.96
N GLY A 42 32.17 -24.11 -1.72
CA GLY A 42 31.87 -24.90 -0.52
C GLY A 42 30.42 -25.41 -0.46
N GLN A 43 29.45 -24.60 -0.90
CA GLN A 43 28.04 -25.02 -0.93
C GLN A 43 27.77 -26.10 -1.97
N SER A 44 28.56 -26.15 -3.05
CA SER A 44 28.45 -27.20 -4.07
C SER A 44 28.84 -28.57 -3.49
N GLU A 45 29.89 -28.62 -2.66
CA GLU A 45 30.35 -29.84 -2.00
C GLU A 45 29.35 -30.36 -0.97
N GLU A 46 28.77 -29.46 -0.15
CA GLU A 46 27.74 -29.82 0.83
C GLU A 46 26.50 -30.44 0.17
N VAL A 47 26.01 -29.84 -0.93
CA VAL A 47 24.87 -30.39 -1.67
C VAL A 47 25.19 -31.77 -2.26
N LEU A 48 26.40 -31.99 -2.79
CA LEU A 48 26.82 -33.30 -3.29
C LEU A 48 26.96 -34.34 -2.18
N GLN A 49 27.37 -33.94 -0.97
CA GLN A 49 27.40 -34.83 0.19
C GLN A 49 25.99 -35.27 0.58
N HIS A 50 25.03 -34.34 0.68
CA HIS A 50 23.64 -34.68 0.95
C HIS A 50 23.05 -35.61 -0.13
N LEU A 51 23.40 -35.36 -1.39
CA LEU A 51 22.99 -36.19 -2.52
C LEU A 51 23.59 -37.60 -2.47
N SER A 52 24.85 -37.75 -2.09
CA SER A 52 25.51 -39.06 -2.00
C SER A 52 24.93 -39.93 -0.90
N GLU A 53 24.61 -39.34 0.26
CA GLU A 53 24.03 -40.03 1.41
C GLU A 53 22.58 -40.49 1.18
N ASN A 54 21.78 -39.70 0.44
CA ASN A 54 20.33 -39.88 0.37
C ASN A 54 19.76 -40.17 -1.03
N ARG A 55 20.58 -40.13 -2.09
CA ARG A 55 20.15 -40.12 -3.52
C ARG A 55 19.16 -39.01 -3.89
N PHE A 56 18.94 -38.08 -2.97
CA PHE A 56 18.01 -36.99 -3.08
C PHE A 56 18.51 -35.79 -2.30
N VAL A 57 18.33 -34.59 -2.83
CA VAL A 57 18.49 -33.35 -2.07
C VAL A 57 17.53 -32.28 -2.58
N ALA A 58 16.85 -31.63 -1.65
CA ALA A 58 16.03 -30.46 -1.91
C ALA A 58 16.82 -29.18 -1.66
N VAL A 59 17.23 -28.49 -2.72
CA VAL A 59 17.97 -27.22 -2.66
C VAL A 59 16.98 -26.06 -2.61
N ILE A 60 16.93 -25.39 -1.47
CA ILE A 60 15.90 -24.39 -1.15
C ILE A 60 16.56 -23.03 -0.96
N GLY A 61 15.93 -21.94 -1.42
CA GLY A 61 16.43 -20.59 -1.16
C GLY A 61 15.49 -19.49 -1.62
N ALA A 62 15.85 -18.24 -1.33
CA ALA A 62 15.12 -17.06 -1.82
C ALA A 62 15.14 -16.95 -3.36
N SER A 63 14.29 -16.10 -3.93
CA SER A 63 14.26 -15.86 -5.39
C SER A 63 15.57 -15.20 -5.82
N GLY A 64 16.19 -15.64 -6.92
CA GLY A 64 17.47 -15.07 -7.36
C GLY A 64 18.71 -15.40 -6.50
N SER A 65 18.63 -16.31 -5.52
CA SER A 65 19.79 -16.70 -4.68
C SER A 65 20.90 -17.49 -5.41
N GLY A 66 20.77 -17.71 -6.73
CA GLY A 66 21.74 -18.46 -7.54
C GLY A 66 21.52 -19.97 -7.62
N LYS A 67 20.35 -20.49 -7.21
CA LYS A 67 20.06 -21.95 -7.15
C LYS A 67 20.38 -22.69 -8.45
N SER A 68 19.87 -22.20 -9.58
CA SER A 68 20.05 -22.86 -10.88
C SER A 68 21.51 -22.79 -11.34
N SER A 69 22.24 -21.70 -11.06
CA SER A 69 23.68 -21.61 -11.38
C SER A 69 24.53 -22.51 -10.49
N LEU A 70 24.21 -22.63 -9.20
CA LEU A 70 24.85 -23.60 -8.31
C LEU A 70 24.67 -25.02 -8.86
N MET A 71 23.45 -25.34 -9.28
CA MET A 71 23.09 -26.62 -9.89
C MET A 71 23.89 -26.92 -11.16
N TYR A 72 23.88 -26.04 -12.16
CA TYR A 72 24.51 -26.30 -13.46
C TYR A 72 26.04 -26.21 -13.41
N CYS A 73 26.58 -25.24 -12.67
CA CYS A 73 28.00 -24.88 -12.74
C CYS A 73 28.79 -25.35 -11.53
N GLY A 74 28.17 -25.36 -10.34
CA GLY A 74 28.81 -25.84 -9.13
C GLY A 74 28.87 -27.36 -9.06
N LEU A 75 27.71 -28.02 -9.22
CA LEU A 75 27.60 -29.46 -8.95
C LEU A 75 28.13 -30.34 -10.08
N VAL A 76 27.70 -30.10 -11.32
CA VAL A 76 27.99 -31.00 -12.46
C VAL A 76 29.49 -31.23 -12.70
N PRO A 77 30.35 -30.18 -12.69
CA PRO A 77 31.79 -30.39 -12.86
C PRO A 77 32.45 -31.19 -11.73
N ILE A 78 32.07 -30.92 -10.47
CA ILE A 78 32.60 -31.62 -9.29
C ILE A 78 32.16 -33.10 -9.32
N LEU A 79 30.94 -33.36 -9.76
CA LEU A 79 30.39 -34.71 -9.91
C LEU A 79 31.16 -35.54 -10.94
N HIS A 80 31.42 -34.99 -12.12
CA HIS A 80 32.26 -35.62 -13.13
C HIS A 80 33.73 -35.76 -12.70
N GLY A 81 34.19 -34.92 -11.77
CA GLY A 81 35.49 -35.02 -11.10
C GLY A 81 35.65 -36.22 -10.15
N GLY A 82 34.59 -37.00 -9.93
CA GLY A 82 34.64 -38.23 -9.13
C GLY A 82 34.40 -38.05 -7.64
N PHE A 83 33.70 -36.99 -7.23
CA PHE A 83 33.39 -36.69 -5.82
C PHE A 83 32.65 -37.84 -5.10
N ILE A 84 31.71 -38.50 -5.77
CA ILE A 84 31.00 -39.66 -5.23
C ILE A 84 31.77 -40.93 -5.59
N ALA A 85 32.77 -41.27 -4.77
CA ALA A 85 33.69 -42.38 -5.01
C ALA A 85 32.98 -43.74 -5.19
N GLU A 86 31.84 -43.96 -4.53
CA GLU A 86 31.04 -45.19 -4.63
C GLU A 86 30.27 -45.32 -5.95
N ALA A 87 29.99 -44.21 -6.64
CA ALA A 87 29.21 -44.17 -7.88
C ALA A 87 30.09 -44.16 -9.15
N GLY A 88 31.30 -43.60 -9.08
CA GLY A 88 32.19 -43.42 -10.24
C GLY A 88 31.98 -42.09 -10.98
N SER A 89 32.69 -41.88 -12.10
CA SER A 89 32.71 -40.60 -12.85
C SER A 89 31.77 -40.57 -14.07
N ASP A 90 31.13 -41.69 -14.40
CA ASP A 90 30.22 -41.79 -15.55
C ASP A 90 28.81 -41.38 -15.15
N TRP A 91 28.46 -40.13 -15.45
CA TRP A 91 27.20 -39.48 -15.09
C TRP A 91 26.46 -39.00 -16.32
N LYS A 92 25.14 -39.20 -16.33
CA LYS A 92 24.24 -38.63 -17.31
C LYS A 92 23.29 -37.65 -16.64
N ILE A 93 23.40 -36.39 -17.05
CA ILE A 93 22.66 -35.29 -16.45
C ILE A 93 21.39 -35.03 -17.26
N ILE A 94 20.25 -35.06 -16.59
CA ILE A 94 18.94 -34.82 -17.18
C ILE A 94 18.31 -33.64 -16.48
N THR A 95 18.15 -32.53 -17.19
CA THR A 95 17.52 -31.32 -16.64
C THR A 95 16.09 -31.22 -17.11
N THR A 96 15.17 -30.94 -16.18
CA THR A 96 13.75 -30.74 -16.49
C THR A 96 13.15 -29.62 -15.65
N ARG A 97 12.15 -28.93 -16.21
CA ARG A 97 11.29 -27.98 -15.50
C ARG A 97 9.86 -28.49 -15.58
N PRO A 98 9.14 -28.59 -14.45
CA PRO A 98 7.80 -29.17 -14.45
C PRO A 98 6.81 -28.42 -15.36
N GLY A 99 6.82 -27.08 -15.39
CA GLY A 99 5.89 -26.31 -16.20
C GLY A 99 4.42 -26.67 -15.97
N ASN A 100 3.60 -26.53 -17.01
CA ASN A 100 2.17 -26.83 -16.98
C ASN A 100 1.81 -28.28 -17.37
N GLN A 101 2.78 -29.07 -17.85
CA GLN A 101 2.63 -30.47 -18.26
C GLN A 101 3.85 -31.27 -17.79
N PRO A 102 3.95 -31.56 -16.47
CA PRO A 102 5.19 -32.01 -15.85
C PRO A 102 5.68 -33.38 -16.33
N VAL A 103 4.75 -34.29 -16.64
CA VAL A 103 5.11 -35.61 -17.18
C VAL A 103 5.58 -35.51 -18.64
N ASP A 104 4.94 -34.66 -19.44
CA ASP A 104 5.31 -34.47 -20.84
C ASP A 104 6.67 -33.76 -20.96
N ASN A 105 6.92 -32.75 -20.12
CA ASN A 105 8.21 -32.06 -20.04
C ASN A 105 9.35 -32.99 -19.61
N LEU A 106 9.09 -33.91 -18.68
CA LEU A 106 10.06 -34.95 -18.30
C LEU A 106 10.35 -35.90 -19.46
N ALA A 107 9.34 -36.33 -20.22
CA ALA A 107 9.53 -37.18 -21.38
C ALA A 107 10.39 -36.50 -22.46
N ILE A 108 10.17 -35.21 -22.71
CA ILE A 108 10.98 -34.40 -23.63
C ILE A 108 12.43 -34.34 -23.15
N SER A 109 12.65 -34.06 -21.87
CA SER A 109 14.00 -34.03 -21.26
C SER A 109 14.72 -35.39 -21.38
N LEU A 110 14.02 -36.49 -21.11
CA LEU A 110 14.57 -37.86 -21.27
C LEU A 110 14.91 -38.15 -22.74
N THR A 111 14.02 -37.80 -23.66
CA THR A 111 14.25 -37.99 -25.10
C THR A 111 15.49 -37.24 -25.56
N ASN A 112 15.62 -35.96 -25.15
CA ASN A 112 16.79 -35.12 -25.47
C ASN A 112 18.09 -35.68 -24.90
N ALA A 113 18.06 -36.26 -23.70
CA ALA A 113 19.24 -36.81 -23.06
C ALA A 113 19.72 -38.12 -23.71
N PHE A 114 18.82 -38.96 -24.22
CA PHE A 114 19.16 -40.30 -24.73
C PHE A 114 19.18 -40.42 -26.26
N ILE A 115 18.37 -39.64 -26.99
CA ILE A 115 18.17 -39.82 -28.43
C ILE A 115 18.66 -38.58 -29.18
N LYS A 116 19.86 -38.67 -29.77
CA LYS A 116 20.44 -37.60 -30.62
C LYS A 116 20.13 -37.85 -32.12
N ASN A 117 19.54 -36.85 -32.79
CA ASN A 117 19.63 -36.59 -34.25
C ASN A 117 18.78 -37.37 -35.30
N LYS A 118 17.54 -37.80 -35.02
CA LYS A 118 16.57 -38.11 -36.11
C LYS A 118 15.16 -37.58 -35.80
N ALA A 119 14.70 -36.60 -36.57
CA ALA A 119 13.42 -35.94 -36.36
C ALA A 119 12.21 -36.90 -36.42
N GLU A 120 12.21 -37.89 -37.32
CA GLU A 120 11.12 -38.86 -37.46
C GLU A 120 11.04 -39.86 -36.29
N ASP A 121 12.16 -40.18 -35.64
CA ASP A 121 12.20 -41.07 -34.47
C ASP A 121 11.94 -40.30 -33.17
N TYR A 122 12.13 -38.98 -33.15
CA TYR A 122 12.03 -38.16 -31.94
C TYR A 122 10.60 -38.11 -31.39
N GLU A 123 9.61 -37.77 -32.23
CA GLU A 123 8.20 -37.69 -31.80
C GLU A 123 7.64 -39.06 -31.37
N LYS A 124 8.03 -40.11 -32.11
CA LYS A 124 7.63 -41.49 -31.79
C LYS A 124 8.24 -41.95 -30.46
N ASN A 125 9.51 -41.70 -30.21
CA ASN A 125 10.13 -42.09 -28.95
C ASN A 125 9.63 -41.25 -27.77
N CYS A 126 9.41 -39.95 -27.96
CA CYS A 126 8.83 -39.09 -26.93
C CYS A 126 7.44 -39.58 -26.51
N SER A 127 6.56 -39.90 -27.46
CA SER A 127 5.23 -40.45 -27.16
C SER A 127 5.27 -41.82 -26.48
N VAL A 128 6.24 -42.69 -26.83
CA VAL A 128 6.47 -43.96 -26.12
C VAL A 128 6.92 -43.72 -24.69
N ILE A 129 7.87 -42.81 -24.45
CA ILE A 129 8.34 -42.46 -23.11
C ILE A 129 7.20 -41.86 -22.28
N GLN A 130 6.39 -40.95 -22.85
CA GLN A 130 5.20 -40.40 -22.18
C GLN A 130 4.24 -41.51 -21.75
N ALA A 131 3.99 -42.50 -22.60
CA ALA A 131 3.13 -43.63 -22.27
C ALA A 131 3.72 -44.50 -21.14
N ILE A 132 5.03 -44.71 -21.12
CA ILE A 132 5.72 -45.46 -20.05
C ILE A 132 5.64 -44.69 -18.71
N LEU A 133 5.93 -43.39 -18.71
CA LEU A 133 5.87 -42.55 -17.51
C LEU A 133 4.47 -42.51 -16.90
N ARG A 134 3.41 -42.53 -17.72
CA ARG A 134 2.01 -42.52 -17.24
C ARG A 134 1.50 -43.91 -16.81
N ARG A 135 2.21 -44.99 -17.11
CA ARG A 135 1.74 -46.37 -16.88
C ARG A 135 1.91 -46.87 -15.45
N SER A 136 2.99 -46.48 -14.78
CA SER A 136 3.33 -46.96 -13.43
C SER A 136 4.08 -45.88 -12.64
N SER A 137 4.09 -45.99 -11.30
CA SER A 137 4.93 -45.14 -10.46
C SER A 137 6.44 -45.40 -10.64
N LEU A 138 6.82 -46.55 -11.20
CA LEU A 138 8.18 -46.90 -11.60
C LEU A 138 8.48 -46.53 -13.06
N GLY A 139 7.58 -45.80 -13.74
CA GLY A 139 7.71 -45.49 -15.16
C GLY A 139 9.00 -44.74 -15.50
N LEU A 140 9.55 -43.94 -14.58
CA LEU A 140 10.82 -43.25 -14.78
C LEU A 140 12.02 -44.22 -14.80
N SER A 141 12.09 -45.17 -13.86
CA SER A 141 13.14 -46.20 -13.86
C SER A 141 13.00 -47.16 -15.03
N ASP A 142 11.76 -47.51 -15.40
CA ASP A 142 11.48 -48.38 -16.55
C ASP A 142 11.92 -47.70 -17.86
N ALA A 143 11.59 -46.41 -18.04
CA ALA A 143 11.96 -45.64 -19.21
C ALA A 143 13.49 -45.50 -19.33
N ILE A 144 14.18 -45.18 -18.24
CA ILE A 144 15.65 -45.08 -18.23
C ILE A 144 16.28 -46.45 -18.56
N SER A 145 15.81 -47.53 -17.93
CA SER A 145 16.32 -48.89 -18.19
C SER A 145 16.15 -49.34 -19.64
N GLN A 146 15.07 -48.88 -20.30
CA GLN A 146 14.82 -49.18 -21.71
C GLN A 146 15.66 -48.32 -22.66
N LEU A 147 16.00 -47.09 -22.26
CA LEU A 147 16.79 -46.14 -23.05
C LEU A 147 18.30 -46.35 -22.91
N GLU A 148 18.76 -46.89 -21.79
CA GLU A 148 20.15 -47.24 -21.55
C GLU A 148 20.50 -48.57 -22.27
N GLN A 149 21.43 -48.52 -23.22
CA GLN A 149 21.90 -49.71 -23.93
C GLN A 149 22.88 -50.52 -23.05
N GLN A 150 22.78 -51.85 -23.10
CA GLN A 150 23.32 -52.85 -22.17
C GLN A 150 24.84 -52.82 -21.83
N ASP A 151 25.67 -51.90 -22.34
CA ASP A 151 27.14 -52.02 -22.22
C ASP A 151 27.83 -51.13 -21.18
N GLN A 152 27.13 -50.20 -20.50
CA GLN A 152 27.65 -49.54 -19.29
C GLN A 152 26.50 -48.87 -18.52
N GLN A 153 26.25 -49.27 -17.27
CA GLN A 153 25.31 -48.57 -16.38
C GLN A 153 25.94 -47.25 -15.93
N SER A 154 25.44 -46.13 -16.45
CA SER A 154 25.85 -44.80 -16.02
C SER A 154 24.98 -44.33 -14.84
N ASN A 155 25.52 -43.48 -13.97
CA ASN A 155 24.70 -42.85 -12.93
C ASN A 155 23.82 -41.76 -13.54
N ILE A 156 22.54 -41.72 -13.17
CA ILE A 156 21.61 -40.71 -13.69
C ILE A 156 21.40 -39.63 -12.64
N LEU A 157 21.69 -38.38 -12.98
CA LEU A 157 21.29 -37.22 -12.19
C LEU A 157 20.10 -36.54 -12.83
N LEU A 158 18.94 -36.62 -12.19
CA LEU A 158 17.75 -35.86 -12.56
C LEU A 158 17.71 -34.55 -11.78
N MET A 159 17.88 -33.45 -12.51
CA MET A 159 17.86 -32.08 -11.99
C MET A 159 16.51 -31.44 -12.30
N VAL A 160 15.68 -31.29 -11.28
CA VAL A 160 14.37 -30.63 -11.37
C VAL A 160 14.52 -29.18 -10.94
N ASP A 161 14.61 -28.27 -11.92
CA ASP A 161 14.75 -26.84 -11.69
C ASP A 161 13.36 -26.19 -11.56
N GLN A 162 13.23 -25.20 -10.67
CA GLN A 162 11.98 -24.48 -10.41
C GLN A 162 10.79 -25.41 -10.10
N PHE A 163 10.96 -26.33 -9.13
CA PHE A 163 9.93 -27.29 -8.73
C PHE A 163 8.61 -26.61 -8.32
N GLU A 164 8.66 -25.37 -7.84
CA GLU A 164 7.48 -24.59 -7.49
C GLU A 164 6.50 -24.35 -8.65
N GLU A 165 6.92 -24.53 -9.91
CA GLU A 165 6.04 -24.39 -11.08
C GLU A 165 4.82 -25.33 -11.00
N LEU A 166 4.98 -26.53 -10.43
CA LEU A 166 3.88 -27.46 -10.16
C LEU A 166 2.72 -26.81 -9.40
N PHE A 167 3.04 -25.95 -8.44
CA PHE A 167 2.04 -25.27 -7.60
C PHE A 167 1.54 -23.98 -8.23
N ARG A 168 2.39 -23.26 -8.96
CA ARG A 168 2.02 -22.01 -9.67
C ARG A 168 0.97 -22.28 -10.74
N PHE A 169 1.16 -23.30 -11.57
CA PHE A 169 0.22 -23.61 -12.67
C PHE A 169 -1.09 -24.23 -12.19
N LYS A 170 -1.13 -24.83 -10.99
CA LYS A 170 -2.35 -25.38 -10.35
C LYS A 170 -3.41 -24.31 -10.08
N LYS A 171 -3.01 -23.06 -9.78
CA LYS A 171 -3.95 -21.95 -9.52
C LYS A 171 -4.62 -21.39 -10.79
N SER A 172 -3.98 -21.56 -11.95
CA SER A 172 -4.46 -21.00 -13.23
C SER A 172 -5.55 -21.84 -13.92
N ARG A 173 -5.75 -23.11 -13.53
CA ARG A 173 -6.79 -23.99 -14.11
C ARG A 173 -7.48 -24.81 -13.02
N ARG A 174 -8.80 -24.62 -12.87
CA ARG A 174 -9.65 -25.38 -11.94
C ARG A 174 -10.09 -26.73 -12.53
N ASP A 175 -9.16 -27.51 -13.09
CA ASP A 175 -9.47 -28.80 -13.70
C ASP A 175 -8.98 -29.96 -12.80
N GLU A 176 -9.86 -30.89 -12.44
CA GLU A 176 -9.53 -32.09 -11.63
C GLU A 176 -8.44 -32.96 -12.28
N ILE A 177 -8.30 -32.89 -13.62
CA ILE A 177 -7.29 -33.61 -14.41
C ILE A 177 -5.86 -33.16 -14.03
N THR A 178 -5.67 -31.87 -13.71
CA THR A 178 -4.34 -31.29 -13.39
C THR A 178 -3.84 -31.71 -11.99
N PHE A 179 -4.75 -31.98 -11.06
CA PHE A 179 -4.40 -32.48 -9.72
C PHE A 179 -3.73 -33.87 -9.80
N ASN A 180 -4.29 -34.75 -10.64
CA ASN A 180 -3.80 -36.13 -10.81
C ASN A 180 -2.43 -36.17 -11.50
N GLU A 181 -2.13 -35.25 -12.42
CA GLU A 181 -0.86 -35.21 -13.13
C GLU A 181 0.31 -34.73 -12.24
N SER A 182 0.05 -33.76 -11.35
CA SER A 182 1.04 -33.29 -10.37
C SER A 182 1.41 -34.39 -9.36
N GLU A 183 0.40 -35.10 -8.86
CA GLU A 183 0.60 -36.24 -7.96
C GLU A 183 1.36 -37.38 -8.65
N ALA A 184 1.00 -37.71 -9.90
CA ALA A 184 1.70 -38.71 -10.69
C ALA A 184 3.18 -38.35 -10.89
N TYR A 185 3.48 -37.09 -11.21
CA TYR A 185 4.86 -36.61 -11.34
C TYR A 185 5.68 -36.75 -10.06
N VAL A 186 5.12 -36.33 -8.92
CA VAL A 186 5.80 -36.47 -7.62
C VAL A 186 6.02 -37.94 -7.27
N LYS A 187 5.06 -38.82 -7.54
CA LYS A 187 5.22 -40.27 -7.34
C LYS A 187 6.34 -40.86 -8.19
N LEU A 188 6.54 -40.40 -9.42
CA LEU A 188 7.66 -40.82 -10.27
C LEU A 188 9.02 -40.45 -9.63
N LEU A 189 9.16 -39.22 -9.13
CA LEU A 189 10.40 -38.76 -8.48
C LEU A 189 10.70 -39.56 -7.21
N VAL A 190 9.70 -39.72 -6.33
CA VAL A 190 9.86 -40.45 -5.06
C VAL A 190 10.21 -41.92 -5.32
N SER A 191 9.52 -42.55 -6.28
CA SER A 191 9.77 -43.96 -6.61
C SER A 191 11.15 -44.17 -7.23
N ALA A 192 11.62 -43.23 -8.06
CA ALA A 192 12.94 -43.29 -8.67
C ALA A 192 14.09 -43.22 -7.64
N VAL A 193 13.91 -42.45 -6.56
CA VAL A 193 14.89 -42.37 -5.45
C VAL A 193 14.86 -43.63 -4.58
N ARG A 194 13.68 -44.19 -4.32
CA ARG A 194 13.52 -45.34 -3.41
C ARG A 194 13.95 -46.67 -4.02
N GLN A 195 13.80 -46.83 -5.33
CA GLN A 195 14.24 -48.04 -6.03
C GLN A 195 15.78 -48.11 -6.07
N LYS A 196 16.34 -49.32 -6.09
CA LYS A 196 17.80 -49.56 -6.06
C LYS A 196 18.34 -50.25 -7.31
N GLU A 197 17.48 -50.56 -8.27
CA GLU A 197 17.84 -51.30 -9.49
C GLU A 197 18.59 -50.41 -10.48
N VAL A 198 18.18 -49.14 -10.59
CA VAL A 198 18.80 -48.11 -11.43
C VAL A 198 19.44 -47.04 -10.54
N PRO A 199 20.68 -46.60 -10.77
CA PRO A 199 21.34 -45.56 -9.98
C PRO A 199 20.83 -44.15 -10.34
N ILE A 200 19.60 -43.84 -9.90
CA ILE A 200 18.96 -42.52 -10.12
C ILE A 200 19.14 -41.65 -8.87
N TYR A 201 19.65 -40.44 -9.09
CA TYR A 201 19.84 -39.39 -8.11
C TYR A 201 18.95 -38.20 -8.50
N VAL A 202 18.25 -37.60 -7.54
CA VAL A 202 17.33 -36.50 -7.82
C VAL A 202 17.74 -35.26 -7.03
N ILE A 203 17.96 -34.14 -7.73
CA ILE A 203 18.05 -32.83 -7.09
C ILE A 203 16.86 -32.01 -7.52
N LEU A 204 16.19 -31.39 -6.55
CA LEU A 204 15.15 -30.42 -6.84
C LEU A 204 15.55 -29.06 -6.29
N THR A 205 15.27 -28.01 -7.07
CA THR A 205 15.35 -26.64 -6.57
C THR A 205 13.96 -26.07 -6.37
N MET A 206 13.76 -25.36 -5.27
CA MET A 206 12.53 -24.59 -5.08
C MET A 206 12.77 -23.30 -4.31
N ARG A 207 11.82 -22.37 -4.41
CA ARG A 207 11.78 -21.24 -3.48
C ARG A 207 11.28 -21.66 -2.10
N SER A 208 11.84 -21.05 -1.05
CA SER A 208 11.49 -21.36 0.35
C SER A 208 10.02 -21.17 0.71
N ASP A 209 9.29 -20.27 0.04
CA ASP A 209 7.86 -20.02 0.27
C ASP A 209 6.94 -21.15 -0.23
N PHE A 210 7.44 -22.07 -1.07
CA PHE A 210 6.67 -23.20 -1.59
C PHE A 210 6.83 -24.50 -0.78
N ILE A 211 7.60 -24.49 0.31
CA ILE A 211 7.70 -25.65 1.21
C ILE A 211 6.32 -26.05 1.75
N GLY A 212 5.49 -25.07 2.11
CA GLY A 212 4.15 -25.33 2.66
C GLY A 212 3.26 -26.11 1.68
N GLU A 213 3.36 -25.82 0.39
CA GLU A 213 2.61 -26.51 -0.67
C GLU A 213 3.05 -27.97 -0.85
N CYS A 214 4.27 -28.32 -0.44
CA CYS A 214 4.77 -29.70 -0.50
C CYS A 214 4.12 -30.62 0.55
N SER A 215 3.50 -30.06 1.60
CA SER A 215 2.85 -30.82 2.67
C SER A 215 1.71 -31.72 2.20
N GLN A 216 1.12 -31.44 1.03
CA GLN A 216 0.10 -32.29 0.41
C GLN A 216 0.66 -33.64 -0.10
N PHE A 217 1.99 -33.76 -0.21
CA PHE A 217 2.69 -34.98 -0.65
C PHE A 217 3.52 -35.56 0.50
N GLN A 218 2.93 -36.51 1.24
CA GLN A 218 3.54 -37.07 2.45
C GLN A 218 4.94 -37.68 2.19
N GLU A 219 5.11 -38.43 1.11
CA GLU A 219 6.37 -39.11 0.82
C GLU A 219 7.47 -38.16 0.36
N LEU A 220 7.12 -37.14 -0.43
CA LEU A 220 8.05 -36.09 -0.83
C LEU A 220 8.47 -35.25 0.37
N THR A 221 7.53 -34.89 1.25
CA THR A 221 7.82 -34.15 2.49
C THR A 221 8.84 -34.91 3.35
N ARG A 222 8.71 -36.25 3.41
CA ARG A 222 9.68 -37.08 4.12
C ARG A 222 11.08 -37.01 3.50
N LEU A 223 11.19 -37.12 2.17
CA LEU A 223 12.49 -36.99 1.48
C LEU A 223 13.11 -35.60 1.68
N ILE A 224 12.31 -34.53 1.62
CA ILE A 224 12.77 -33.16 1.88
C ILE A 224 13.29 -33.04 3.32
N ASN A 225 12.59 -33.59 4.30
CA ASN A 225 13.03 -33.56 5.69
C ASN A 225 14.30 -34.39 5.95
N GLU A 226 14.46 -35.50 5.24
CA GLU A 226 15.65 -36.36 5.31
C GLU A 226 16.87 -35.70 4.65
N SER A 227 16.69 -34.99 3.54
CA SER A 227 17.76 -34.32 2.79
C SER A 227 17.29 -33.03 2.12
N ASN A 228 17.48 -31.90 2.82
CA ASN A 228 17.36 -30.57 2.26
C ASN A 228 18.63 -29.76 2.51
N TYR A 229 18.85 -28.79 1.62
CA TYR A 229 19.91 -27.82 1.73
C TYR A 229 19.33 -26.43 1.51
N LEU A 230 19.27 -25.64 2.59
CA LEU A 230 18.89 -24.24 2.50
C LEU A 230 20.12 -23.41 2.10
N ILE A 231 20.13 -22.88 0.88
CA ILE A 231 21.25 -22.09 0.39
C ILE A 231 21.42 -20.84 1.26
N PRO A 232 22.59 -20.65 1.90
CA PRO A 232 22.86 -19.44 2.66
C PRO A 232 23.02 -18.23 1.75
N GLN A 233 22.80 -17.03 2.29
CA GLN A 233 23.19 -15.80 1.61
C GLN A 233 24.71 -15.78 1.37
N MET A 234 25.13 -15.19 0.25
CA MET A 234 26.55 -15.01 -0.04
C MET A 234 27.15 -14.02 0.97
N THR A 235 28.32 -14.34 1.49
CA THR A 235 29.11 -13.40 2.28
C THR A 235 29.71 -12.32 1.40
N ARG A 236 30.23 -11.24 1.99
CA ARG A 236 30.93 -10.19 1.22
C ARG A 236 32.16 -10.73 0.48
N ASP A 237 32.80 -11.76 1.02
CA ASP A 237 33.95 -12.42 0.37
C ASP A 237 33.48 -13.30 -0.80
N ASP A 238 32.36 -14.01 -0.66
CA ASP A 238 31.74 -14.75 -1.77
C ASP A 238 31.37 -13.82 -2.93
N PHE A 239 30.72 -12.69 -2.63
CA PHE A 239 30.39 -11.68 -3.64
C PHE A 239 31.65 -11.08 -4.28
N ARG A 240 32.71 -10.84 -3.49
CA ARG A 240 33.99 -10.37 -4.03
C ARG A 240 34.54 -11.37 -5.04
N SER A 241 34.59 -12.65 -4.69
CA SER A 241 35.02 -13.72 -5.58
C SER A 241 34.17 -13.80 -6.85
N ALA A 242 32.85 -13.71 -6.72
CA ALA A 242 31.90 -13.71 -7.84
C ALA A 242 32.03 -12.50 -8.77
N ILE A 243 32.56 -11.37 -8.29
CA ILE A 243 32.83 -10.17 -9.10
C ILE A 243 34.22 -10.27 -9.75
N THR A 244 35.27 -10.54 -8.97
CA THR A 244 36.66 -10.45 -9.44
C THR A 244 37.12 -11.69 -10.21
N GLY A 245 36.58 -12.87 -9.86
CA GLY A 245 36.95 -14.14 -10.49
C GLY A 245 36.64 -14.16 -11.99
N PRO A 246 35.38 -13.92 -12.41
CA PRO A 246 35.02 -13.93 -13.83
C PRO A 246 35.77 -12.87 -14.63
N VAL A 247 36.00 -11.69 -14.05
CA VAL A 247 36.80 -10.62 -14.70
C VAL A 247 38.24 -11.07 -14.95
N ALA A 248 38.86 -11.73 -13.97
CA ALA A 248 40.23 -12.22 -14.10
C ALA A 248 40.35 -13.36 -15.13
N VAL A 249 39.39 -14.28 -15.16
CA VAL A 249 39.31 -15.35 -16.17
C VAL A 249 39.09 -14.78 -17.56
N GLY A 250 38.23 -13.75 -17.66
CA GLY A 250 38.01 -12.97 -18.85
C GLY A 250 39.20 -12.09 -19.26
N GLY A 251 40.34 -12.12 -18.55
CA GLY A 251 41.58 -11.44 -18.96
C GLY A 251 41.63 -9.93 -18.70
N ALA A 252 40.68 -9.38 -17.93
CA ALA A 252 40.62 -7.96 -17.59
C ALA A 252 41.01 -7.69 -16.13
N GLN A 253 41.23 -6.42 -15.78
CA GLN A 253 41.42 -5.97 -14.40
C GLN A 253 40.23 -5.10 -13.98
N ILE A 254 39.88 -5.12 -12.70
CA ILE A 254 38.83 -4.28 -12.11
C ILE A 254 39.40 -3.41 -11.01
N ASP A 255 39.03 -2.13 -10.99
CA ASP A 255 39.46 -1.18 -9.96
C ASP A 255 38.95 -1.65 -8.58
N PRO A 256 39.82 -1.80 -7.57
CA PRO A 256 39.41 -2.14 -6.21
C PRO A 256 38.33 -1.23 -5.62
N ASN A 257 38.30 0.05 -6.02
CA ASN A 257 37.27 0.99 -5.57
C ASN A 257 35.90 0.65 -6.17
N LEU A 258 35.85 0.22 -7.44
CA LEU A 258 34.63 -0.27 -8.06
C LEU A 258 34.14 -1.55 -7.36
N VAL A 259 35.03 -2.48 -7.01
CA VAL A 259 34.65 -3.68 -6.25
C VAL A 259 34.00 -3.30 -4.92
N GLN A 260 34.57 -2.33 -4.20
CA GLN A 260 33.96 -1.86 -2.94
C GLN A 260 32.61 -1.19 -3.16
N GLN A 261 32.45 -0.41 -4.24
CA GLN A 261 31.18 0.21 -4.60
C GLN A 261 30.12 -0.85 -4.91
N LEU A 262 30.43 -1.86 -5.74
CA LEU A 262 29.54 -2.97 -6.05
C LEU A 262 29.13 -3.76 -4.79
N LEU A 263 30.07 -4.03 -3.88
CA LEU A 263 29.77 -4.68 -2.60
C LEU A 263 28.87 -3.85 -1.68
N ASN A 264 28.94 -2.52 -1.77
CA ASN A 264 28.04 -1.63 -1.04
C ASN A 264 26.65 -1.58 -1.67
N ASP A 265 26.57 -1.56 -3.00
CA ASP A 265 25.32 -1.46 -3.74
C ASP A 265 24.48 -2.75 -3.68
N VAL A 266 25.13 -3.92 -3.55
CA VAL A 266 24.45 -5.21 -3.27
C VAL A 266 23.75 -5.20 -1.91
N GLY A 267 24.35 -4.62 -0.87
CA GLY A 267 23.79 -4.58 0.49
C GLY A 267 23.50 -5.97 1.08
N ASP A 268 22.51 -6.04 1.98
CA ASP A 268 22.11 -7.28 2.70
C ASP A 268 20.85 -7.96 2.09
N ASN A 269 20.46 -7.59 0.86
CA ASN A 269 19.22 -8.08 0.25
C ASN A 269 19.45 -9.39 -0.52
N PRO A 270 18.76 -10.50 -0.17
CA PRO A 270 18.98 -11.83 -0.76
C PRO A 270 18.74 -11.93 -2.27
N ASP A 271 17.97 -11.01 -2.87
CA ASP A 271 17.52 -11.12 -4.26
C ASP A 271 18.32 -10.24 -5.25
N GLN A 272 19.49 -9.74 -4.85
CA GLN A 272 20.29 -8.78 -5.63
C GLN A 272 21.23 -9.41 -6.65
N LEU A 273 21.52 -10.71 -6.53
CA LEU A 273 22.52 -11.38 -7.37
C LEU A 273 22.23 -11.30 -8.89
N PRO A 274 20.98 -11.49 -9.38
CA PRO A 274 20.69 -11.35 -10.81
C PRO A 274 20.84 -9.91 -11.32
N ILE A 275 20.60 -8.92 -10.44
CA ILE A 275 20.74 -7.49 -10.77
C ILE A 275 22.21 -7.13 -10.84
N LEU A 276 23.02 -7.61 -9.89
CA LEU A 276 24.47 -7.48 -9.91
C LEU A 276 25.05 -8.10 -11.19
N GLN A 277 24.66 -9.33 -11.52
CA GLN A 277 25.14 -10.03 -12.71
C GLN A 277 24.77 -9.28 -14.00
N HIS A 278 23.56 -8.72 -14.09
CA HIS A 278 23.15 -7.91 -15.22
C HIS A 278 23.93 -6.58 -15.31
N ALA A 279 24.13 -5.90 -14.18
CA ALA A 279 24.90 -4.67 -14.14
C ALA A 279 26.37 -4.91 -14.54
N LEU A 280 26.98 -5.99 -14.06
CA LEU A 280 28.35 -6.38 -14.43
C LEU A 280 28.48 -6.72 -15.92
N MET A 281 27.53 -7.46 -16.48
CA MET A 281 27.48 -7.72 -17.93
C MET A 281 27.45 -6.40 -18.71
N ARG A 282 26.57 -5.47 -18.32
CA ARG A 282 26.45 -4.15 -18.95
C ARG A 282 27.73 -3.32 -18.82
N THR A 283 28.32 -3.29 -17.62
CA THR A 283 29.58 -2.58 -17.37
C THR A 283 30.71 -3.15 -18.22
N TRP A 284 30.77 -4.47 -18.37
CA TRP A 284 31.73 -5.14 -19.24
C TRP A 284 31.53 -4.77 -20.71
N ASP A 285 30.30 -4.89 -21.23
CA ASP A 285 29.98 -4.55 -22.63
C ASP A 285 30.36 -3.09 -22.93
N TYR A 286 29.98 -2.17 -22.03
CA TYR A 286 30.33 -0.75 -22.17
C TYR A 286 31.84 -0.51 -22.13
N TRP A 287 32.57 -1.18 -21.23
CA TRP A 287 34.02 -1.10 -21.16
C TRP A 287 34.69 -1.65 -22.43
N LEU A 288 34.17 -2.76 -22.96
CA LEU A 288 34.65 -3.41 -24.18
C LEU A 288 34.46 -2.50 -25.41
N ASP A 289 33.30 -1.85 -25.52
CA ASP A 289 32.95 -0.93 -26.60
C ASP A 289 33.83 0.32 -26.66
N LEU A 290 34.38 0.76 -25.52
CA LEU A 290 35.33 1.89 -25.46
C LEU A 290 36.72 1.56 -26.02
N GLY A 291 37.05 0.27 -26.22
CA GLY A 291 38.21 -0.19 -26.98
C GLY A 291 39.59 -0.06 -26.32
N ASP A 292 39.69 0.52 -25.11
CA ASP A 292 40.96 0.60 -24.35
C ASP A 292 41.06 -0.54 -23.32
N MET A 293 41.51 -1.70 -23.76
CA MET A 293 41.65 -2.90 -22.90
C MET A 293 42.83 -2.82 -21.91
N SER A 294 43.62 -1.74 -21.96
CA SER A 294 44.76 -1.55 -21.04
C SER A 294 44.35 -0.94 -19.71
N ARG A 295 43.17 -0.31 -19.64
CA ARG A 295 42.63 0.29 -18.42
C ARG A 295 41.77 -0.72 -17.64
N PRO A 296 41.82 -0.71 -16.30
CA PRO A 296 40.89 -1.51 -15.52
C PRO A 296 39.45 -1.02 -15.68
N ILE A 297 38.49 -1.94 -15.55
CA ILE A 297 37.07 -1.62 -15.41
C ILE A 297 36.90 -0.76 -14.16
N SER A 298 36.30 0.41 -14.33
CA SER A 298 36.32 1.49 -13.35
C SER A 298 34.93 1.96 -12.97
N ILE A 299 34.82 2.79 -11.93
CA ILE A 299 33.55 3.34 -11.46
C ILE A 299 32.82 4.11 -12.57
N SER A 300 33.53 4.80 -13.46
CA SER A 300 32.89 5.53 -14.56
C SER A 300 32.16 4.60 -15.54
N ASP A 301 32.66 3.37 -15.76
CA ASP A 301 32.01 2.39 -16.63
C ASP A 301 30.71 1.88 -16.00
N TYR A 302 30.74 1.66 -14.68
CA TYR A 302 29.58 1.24 -13.90
C TYR A 302 28.52 2.35 -13.77
N ASP A 303 28.95 3.60 -13.62
CA ASP A 303 28.08 4.77 -13.58
C ASP A 303 27.42 5.04 -14.94
N ALA A 304 28.16 4.82 -16.04
CA ALA A 304 27.66 5.03 -17.39
C ALA A 304 26.50 4.09 -17.76
N VAL A 305 26.45 2.90 -17.16
CA VAL A 305 25.35 1.95 -17.34
C VAL A 305 24.26 2.09 -16.27
N GLY A 306 24.26 3.16 -15.47
CA GLY A 306 23.20 3.43 -14.50
C GLY A 306 23.31 2.68 -13.18
N ARG A 307 24.47 2.05 -12.89
CA ARG A 307 24.71 1.21 -11.70
C ARG A 307 23.69 0.07 -11.56
N MET A 308 23.74 -0.69 -10.47
CA MET A 308 22.72 -1.71 -10.16
C MET A 308 21.31 -1.12 -10.02
N GLU A 309 21.19 0.17 -9.65
CA GLU A 309 19.92 0.86 -9.47
C GLU A 309 19.13 0.97 -10.79
N LYS A 310 19.79 1.33 -11.90
CA LYS A 310 19.11 1.66 -13.17
C LYS A 310 19.52 0.80 -14.35
N ALA A 311 20.65 0.08 -14.32
CA ALA A 311 21.15 -0.68 -15.48
C ALA A 311 20.09 -1.58 -16.13
N LEU A 312 19.31 -2.29 -15.30
CA LEU A 312 18.25 -3.16 -15.80
C LEU A 312 17.09 -2.37 -16.44
N SER A 313 16.68 -1.26 -15.82
CA SER A 313 15.61 -0.39 -16.31
C SER A 313 16.01 0.32 -17.61
N GLU A 314 17.24 0.84 -17.68
CA GLU A 314 17.81 1.49 -18.85
C GLU A 314 17.92 0.53 -20.03
N HIS A 315 18.42 -0.70 -19.81
CA HIS A 315 18.51 -1.70 -20.87
C HIS A 315 17.13 -2.14 -21.39
N ALA A 316 16.15 -2.30 -20.50
CA ALA A 316 14.78 -2.59 -20.91
C ALA A 316 14.13 -1.42 -21.67
N ASN A 317 14.46 -0.17 -21.30
CA ASN A 317 14.03 1.02 -22.03
C ASN A 317 14.67 1.10 -23.42
N GLU A 318 15.96 0.80 -23.56
CA GLU A 318 16.64 0.74 -24.87
C GLU A 318 15.95 -0.26 -25.80
N ALA A 319 15.67 -1.48 -25.30
CA ALA A 319 14.93 -2.50 -26.05
C ALA A 319 13.52 -2.02 -26.43
N PHE A 320 12.84 -1.28 -25.55
CA PHE A 320 11.54 -0.70 -25.83
C PHE A 320 11.62 0.44 -26.87
N GLU A 321 12.68 1.24 -26.86
CA GLU A 321 12.84 2.37 -27.80
C GLU A 321 13.19 1.92 -29.22
N GLU A 322 13.74 0.71 -29.40
CA GLU A 322 13.96 0.09 -30.72
C GLU A 322 12.65 -0.27 -31.46
N LEU A 323 11.54 -0.36 -30.75
CA LEU A 323 10.24 -0.74 -31.30
C LEU A 323 9.57 0.42 -32.06
N THR A 324 8.83 0.10 -33.12
CA THR A 324 7.94 1.06 -33.79
C THR A 324 6.77 1.47 -32.87
N PRO A 325 6.07 2.59 -33.14
CA PRO A 325 4.94 3.02 -32.30
C PRO A 325 3.83 1.98 -32.13
N GLN A 326 3.58 1.16 -33.14
CA GLN A 326 2.61 0.05 -33.08
C GLN A 326 3.15 -1.11 -32.23
N GLU A 327 4.40 -1.50 -32.43
CA GLU A 327 5.06 -2.55 -31.63
C GLU A 327 5.19 -2.16 -30.15
N LYS A 328 5.35 -0.87 -29.84
CA LYS A 328 5.33 -0.36 -28.45
C LYS A 328 4.00 -0.62 -27.75
N GLN A 329 2.87 -0.48 -28.45
CA GLN A 329 1.55 -0.81 -27.89
C GLN A 329 1.41 -2.31 -27.66
N ILE A 330 1.88 -3.14 -28.60
CA ILE A 330 1.89 -4.60 -28.46
C ILE A 330 2.76 -5.02 -27.28
N CYS A 331 3.94 -4.40 -27.12
CA CYS A 331 4.86 -4.63 -26.02
C CYS A 331 4.22 -4.33 -24.67
N GLU A 332 3.55 -3.18 -24.54
CA GLU A 332 2.82 -2.83 -23.32
C GLU A 332 1.76 -3.88 -22.97
N VAL A 333 0.92 -4.28 -23.94
CA VAL A 333 -0.12 -5.30 -23.72
C VAL A 333 0.49 -6.66 -23.37
N MET A 334 1.58 -7.05 -24.02
CA MET A 334 2.31 -8.27 -23.74
C MET A 334 2.80 -8.29 -22.28
N PHE A 335 3.50 -7.25 -21.84
CA PHE A 335 4.02 -7.19 -20.48
C PHE A 335 2.92 -7.10 -19.41
N LYS A 336 1.83 -6.37 -19.67
CA LYS A 336 0.61 -6.41 -18.83
C LYS A 336 0.01 -7.82 -18.76
N THR A 337 0.05 -8.56 -19.86
CA THR A 337 -0.47 -9.94 -19.92
C THR A 337 0.42 -10.91 -19.14
N LEU A 338 1.73 -10.72 -19.16
CA LEU A 338 2.72 -11.59 -18.50
C LEU A 338 2.88 -11.30 -17.00
N THR A 339 2.17 -10.32 -16.46
CA THR A 339 2.32 -9.88 -15.07
C THR A 339 0.96 -9.74 -14.37
N GLU A 340 0.96 -10.01 -13.07
CA GLU A 340 -0.20 -9.82 -12.21
C GLU A 340 0.25 -9.17 -10.89
N LYS A 341 -0.59 -8.37 -10.25
CA LYS A 341 -0.25 -7.78 -8.95
C LYS A 341 -0.64 -8.74 -7.82
N GLY A 342 0.33 -9.21 -7.05
CA GLY A 342 0.09 -10.00 -5.84
C GLY A 342 -0.48 -9.16 -4.68
N GLY A 343 -0.95 -9.84 -3.63
CA GLY A 343 -1.48 -9.19 -2.42
C GLY A 343 -0.43 -8.41 -1.61
N ASP A 344 0.85 -8.78 -1.77
CA ASP A 344 2.01 -8.02 -1.29
C ASP A 344 2.71 -7.37 -2.49
N ILE A 345 3.50 -6.33 -2.26
CA ILE A 345 4.18 -5.42 -3.23
C ILE A 345 4.97 -6.12 -4.38
N VAL A 346 5.05 -7.44 -4.38
CA VAL A 346 5.68 -8.28 -5.40
C VAL A 346 4.67 -8.62 -6.50
N GLY A 347 4.92 -8.13 -7.72
CA GLY A 347 4.18 -8.62 -8.89
C GLY A 347 4.52 -10.09 -9.17
N ILE A 348 3.49 -10.86 -9.54
CA ILE A 348 3.53 -12.28 -9.85
C ILE A 348 3.71 -12.44 -11.36
N ARG A 349 4.62 -13.33 -11.77
CA ARG A 349 4.77 -13.71 -13.19
C ARG A 349 3.59 -14.56 -13.64
N GLN A 350 3.12 -14.31 -14.85
CA GLN A 350 1.99 -15.02 -15.44
C GLN A 350 2.37 -15.60 -16.82
N PRO A 351 3.00 -16.78 -16.85
CA PRO A 351 3.40 -17.43 -18.09
C PRO A 351 2.19 -17.68 -18.99
N THR A 352 2.23 -17.18 -20.22
CA THR A 352 1.07 -17.15 -21.12
C THR A 352 1.43 -17.63 -22.52
N ARG A 353 0.54 -18.39 -23.18
CA ARG A 353 0.76 -18.85 -24.55
C ARG A 353 0.80 -17.68 -25.54
N LEU A 354 1.70 -17.75 -26.51
CA LEU A 354 1.88 -16.77 -27.57
C LEU A 354 0.55 -16.40 -28.25
N LYS A 355 -0.26 -17.39 -28.61
CA LYS A 355 -1.58 -17.17 -29.22
C LYS A 355 -2.53 -16.33 -28.37
N ILE A 356 -2.55 -16.57 -27.05
CA ILE A 356 -3.43 -15.84 -26.13
C ILE A 356 -2.97 -14.37 -26.02
N ILE A 357 -1.66 -14.14 -25.97
CA ILE A 357 -1.09 -12.78 -25.95
C ILE A 357 -1.45 -12.06 -27.24
N ALA A 358 -1.32 -12.71 -28.40
CA ALA A 358 -1.67 -12.14 -29.69
C ALA A 358 -3.17 -11.78 -29.79
N GLU A 359 -4.06 -12.63 -29.27
CA GLU A 359 -5.50 -12.36 -29.21
C GLU A 359 -5.84 -11.15 -28.32
N ILE A 360 -5.18 -11.02 -27.16
CA ILE A 360 -5.37 -9.89 -26.24
C ILE A 360 -4.83 -8.59 -26.87
N ALA A 361 -3.66 -8.65 -27.48
CA ALA A 361 -3.03 -7.51 -28.18
C ALA A 361 -3.67 -7.21 -29.55
N ARG A 362 -4.59 -8.05 -30.03
CA ARG A 362 -5.28 -7.94 -31.33
C ARG A 362 -4.30 -7.80 -32.51
N THR A 363 -3.23 -8.58 -32.46
CA THR A 363 -2.18 -8.61 -33.50
C THR A 363 -1.99 -10.03 -34.04
N ALA A 364 -1.33 -10.16 -35.17
CA ALA A 364 -0.91 -11.44 -35.71
C ALA A 364 0.32 -11.98 -34.94
N THR A 365 0.42 -13.31 -34.85
CA THR A 365 1.50 -13.98 -34.11
C THR A 365 2.90 -13.55 -34.58
N ASP A 366 3.09 -13.32 -35.87
CA ASP A 366 4.38 -12.94 -36.45
C ASP A 366 4.86 -11.54 -36.01
N GLU A 367 3.93 -10.61 -35.80
CA GLU A 367 4.24 -9.27 -35.29
C GLU A 367 4.61 -9.32 -33.80
N LEU A 368 3.87 -10.11 -33.01
CA LEU A 368 4.23 -10.34 -31.62
C LEU A 368 5.59 -11.03 -31.46
N VAL A 369 5.93 -11.99 -32.33
CA VAL A 369 7.24 -12.67 -32.33
C VAL A 369 8.38 -11.67 -32.53
N ARG A 370 8.24 -10.70 -33.44
CA ARG A 370 9.26 -9.64 -33.64
C ARG A 370 9.49 -8.83 -32.37
N VAL A 371 8.43 -8.46 -31.66
CA VAL A 371 8.53 -7.74 -30.37
C VAL A 371 9.24 -8.62 -29.34
N ILE A 372 8.85 -9.88 -29.20
CA ILE A 372 9.45 -10.82 -28.24
C ILE A 372 10.95 -11.01 -28.52
N ASP A 373 11.34 -11.18 -29.79
CA ASP A 373 12.72 -11.40 -30.22
C ASP A 373 13.67 -10.30 -29.73
N ILE A 374 13.23 -9.04 -29.73
CA ILE A 374 14.01 -7.89 -29.24
C ILE A 374 14.32 -8.00 -27.74
N PHE A 375 13.38 -8.48 -26.92
CA PHE A 375 13.56 -8.63 -25.48
C PHE A 375 14.27 -9.92 -25.06
N ARG A 376 14.25 -10.96 -25.91
CA ARG A 376 14.97 -12.22 -25.65
C ARG A 376 16.32 -12.34 -26.35
N ALA A 377 16.71 -11.32 -27.13
CA ALA A 377 17.99 -11.28 -27.83
C ALA A 377 19.18 -11.59 -26.89
N PRO A 378 20.30 -12.12 -27.42
CA PRO A 378 21.53 -12.27 -26.65
C PRO A 378 21.90 -10.97 -25.92
N GLY A 379 22.26 -11.07 -24.63
CA GLY A 379 22.51 -9.91 -23.76
C GLY A 379 21.27 -9.31 -23.07
N ARG A 380 20.07 -9.45 -23.63
CA ARG A 380 18.83 -8.92 -23.02
C ARG A 380 18.13 -9.94 -22.14
N SER A 381 17.89 -11.14 -22.65
CA SER A 381 17.34 -12.29 -21.90
C SER A 381 16.19 -11.93 -20.95
N PHE A 382 15.35 -10.93 -21.28
CA PHE A 382 14.26 -10.47 -20.40
C PHE A 382 13.05 -11.40 -20.45
N LEU A 383 12.89 -12.10 -21.57
CA LEU A 383 11.81 -13.07 -21.79
C LEU A 383 12.36 -14.47 -22.07
N THR A 384 11.59 -15.46 -21.67
CA THR A 384 11.74 -16.88 -22.03
C THR A 384 10.63 -17.30 -22.98
N PRO A 385 10.87 -18.25 -23.91
CA PRO A 385 12.06 -19.10 -24.06
C PRO A 385 13.24 -18.42 -24.80
N ALA A 386 14.42 -19.01 -24.71
CA ALA A 386 15.66 -18.47 -25.29
C ALA A 386 15.56 -18.18 -26.80
N HIS A 387 16.29 -17.17 -27.27
CA HIS A 387 16.20 -16.64 -28.64
C HIS A 387 16.37 -17.69 -29.76
N HIS A 388 17.20 -18.71 -29.56
CA HIS A 388 17.46 -19.73 -30.58
C HIS A 388 16.29 -20.70 -30.80
N LEU A 389 15.29 -20.71 -29.92
CA LEU A 389 14.09 -21.53 -30.06
C LEU A 389 13.05 -20.79 -30.91
N LEU A 390 12.54 -21.49 -31.92
CA LEU A 390 11.44 -20.99 -32.75
C LEU A 390 10.14 -20.92 -31.91
N LEU A 391 9.43 -19.81 -32.02
CA LEU A 391 8.16 -19.61 -31.35
C LEU A 391 7.01 -20.11 -32.21
N THR A 392 6.13 -20.89 -31.60
CA THR A 392 4.87 -21.38 -32.16
C THR A 392 3.69 -20.86 -31.34
N ASP A 393 2.47 -20.95 -31.87
CA ASP A 393 1.25 -20.49 -31.19
C ASP A 393 1.08 -21.05 -29.76
N ASP A 394 1.52 -22.29 -29.53
CA ASP A 394 1.44 -22.97 -28.24
C ASP A 394 2.64 -22.71 -27.32
N THR A 395 3.64 -21.97 -27.80
CA THR A 395 4.81 -21.62 -27.00
C THR A 395 4.41 -20.70 -25.85
N VAL A 396 4.83 -21.04 -24.63
CA VAL A 396 4.59 -20.23 -23.43
C VAL A 396 5.69 -19.19 -23.31
N ILE A 397 5.27 -17.93 -23.23
CA ILE A 397 6.14 -16.77 -23.01
C ILE A 397 6.06 -16.41 -21.53
N ASP A 398 7.20 -16.07 -20.93
CA ASP A 398 7.30 -15.61 -19.54
C ASP A 398 8.46 -14.62 -19.36
N ILE A 399 8.45 -13.90 -18.24
CA ILE A 399 9.55 -13.04 -17.82
C ILE A 399 10.65 -13.89 -17.20
N SER A 400 11.89 -13.75 -17.69
CA SER A 400 13.02 -14.54 -17.23
C SER A 400 13.30 -14.40 -15.72
N HIS A 401 13.14 -13.19 -15.18
CA HIS A 401 13.37 -12.93 -13.76
C HIS A 401 12.46 -11.85 -13.17
N GLU A 402 11.94 -12.08 -11.96
CA GLU A 402 11.04 -11.17 -11.21
C GLU A 402 11.70 -9.79 -10.91
N SER A 403 13.03 -9.71 -10.95
CA SER A 403 13.76 -8.43 -10.80
C SER A 403 13.40 -7.40 -11.86
N LEU A 404 13.01 -7.82 -13.07
CA LEU A 404 12.58 -6.90 -14.12
C LEU A 404 11.33 -6.12 -13.68
N MET A 405 10.38 -6.80 -13.05
CA MET A 405 9.14 -6.18 -12.53
C MET A 405 9.41 -5.21 -11.37
N ARG A 406 10.50 -5.42 -10.61
CA ARG A 406 10.87 -4.59 -9.46
C ARG A 406 11.70 -3.37 -9.82
N ILE A 407 12.39 -3.36 -10.95
CA ILE A 407 13.32 -2.27 -11.31
C ILE A 407 12.84 -1.49 -12.52
N TRP A 408 12.22 -2.14 -13.50
CA TRP A 408 11.81 -1.44 -14.72
C TRP A 408 10.57 -0.57 -14.46
N ASP A 409 10.77 0.75 -14.48
CA ASP A 409 9.74 1.70 -14.03
C ASP A 409 8.51 1.71 -14.93
N LYS A 410 8.67 1.53 -16.25
CA LYS A 410 7.54 1.38 -17.18
C LYS A 410 6.69 0.16 -16.82
N LEU A 411 7.34 -0.97 -16.54
CA LEU A 411 6.64 -2.21 -16.19
C LEU A 411 5.88 -2.08 -14.86
N LYS A 412 6.43 -1.38 -13.87
CA LYS A 412 5.70 -1.09 -12.62
C LYS A 412 4.40 -0.33 -12.88
N ILE A 413 4.48 0.73 -13.69
CA ILE A 413 3.30 1.54 -14.07
C ILE A 413 2.29 0.65 -14.80
N TRP A 414 2.74 -0.16 -15.75
CA TRP A 414 1.87 -1.07 -16.51
C TRP A 414 1.17 -2.11 -15.61
N VAL A 415 1.89 -2.69 -14.65
CA VAL A 415 1.32 -3.64 -13.67
C VAL A 415 0.25 -2.96 -12.81
N ASP A 416 0.49 -1.72 -12.36
CA ASP A 416 -0.48 -0.96 -11.57
C ASP A 416 -1.72 -0.57 -12.39
N GLU A 417 -1.54 -0.15 -13.65
CA GLU A 417 -2.64 0.15 -14.56
C GLU A 417 -3.49 -1.09 -14.87
N GLU A 418 -2.85 -2.23 -15.09
CA GLU A 418 -3.54 -3.51 -15.31
C GLU A 418 -4.33 -3.92 -14.07
N ALA A 419 -3.74 -3.83 -12.88
CA ALA A 419 -4.43 -4.14 -11.62
C ALA A 419 -5.68 -3.27 -11.41
N GLN A 420 -5.59 -1.97 -11.71
CA GLN A 420 -6.75 -1.06 -11.65
C GLN A 420 -7.82 -1.43 -12.68
N ALA A 421 -7.42 -1.83 -13.90
CA ALA A 421 -8.33 -2.26 -14.94
C ALA A 421 -9.08 -3.54 -14.55
N VAL A 422 -8.37 -4.52 -13.99
CA VAL A 422 -8.94 -5.77 -13.47
C VAL A 422 -9.88 -5.52 -12.30
N GLN A 423 -9.52 -4.63 -11.38
CA GLN A 423 -10.38 -4.28 -10.24
C GLN A 423 -11.70 -3.65 -10.71
N MET A 424 -11.66 -2.74 -11.68
CA MET A 424 -12.87 -2.15 -12.26
C MET A 424 -13.73 -3.22 -12.94
N TYR A 425 -13.11 -4.12 -13.72
CA TYR A 425 -13.81 -5.23 -14.35
C TYR A 425 -14.49 -6.16 -13.34
N ASN A 426 -13.79 -6.54 -12.26
CA ASN A 426 -14.36 -7.40 -11.22
C ASN A 426 -15.54 -6.73 -10.51
N ARG A 427 -15.47 -5.42 -10.23
CA ARG A 427 -16.61 -4.66 -9.68
C ARG A 427 -17.80 -4.67 -10.64
N LEU A 428 -17.56 -4.50 -11.94
CA LEU A 428 -18.62 -4.55 -12.96
C LEU A 428 -19.24 -5.96 -13.07
N ALA A 429 -18.41 -7.00 -13.04
CA ALA A 429 -18.84 -8.39 -13.10
C ALA A 429 -19.67 -8.79 -11.87
N GLU A 430 -19.29 -8.33 -10.67
CA GLU A 430 -20.05 -8.53 -9.43
C GLU A 430 -21.38 -7.78 -9.46
N ALA A 431 -21.38 -6.49 -9.81
CA ALA A 431 -22.59 -5.69 -9.90
C ALA A 431 -23.59 -6.24 -10.91
N SER A 432 -23.11 -6.72 -12.07
CA SER A 432 -23.96 -7.39 -13.06
C SER A 432 -24.60 -8.66 -12.51
N GLY A 433 -23.90 -9.40 -11.65
CA GLY A 433 -24.44 -10.59 -10.97
C GLY A 433 -25.49 -10.25 -9.92
N LEU A 434 -25.26 -9.20 -9.12
CA LEU A 434 -26.23 -8.72 -8.14
C LEU A 434 -27.50 -8.15 -8.81
N PHE A 435 -27.35 -7.45 -9.93
CA PHE A 435 -28.47 -6.95 -10.73
C PHE A 435 -29.32 -8.10 -11.30
N GLN A 436 -28.68 -9.13 -11.84
CA GLN A 436 -29.36 -10.33 -12.33
C GLN A 436 -30.11 -11.06 -11.19
N ALA A 437 -29.57 -11.03 -9.97
CA ALA A 437 -30.22 -11.56 -8.78
C ALA A 437 -31.31 -10.64 -8.19
N GLY A 438 -31.56 -9.47 -8.79
CA GLY A 438 -32.55 -8.49 -8.33
C GLY A 438 -32.17 -7.77 -7.04
N LYS A 439 -30.89 -7.83 -6.62
CA LYS A 439 -30.40 -7.26 -5.36
C LYS A 439 -29.93 -5.80 -5.49
N THR A 440 -29.59 -5.36 -6.70
CA THR A 440 -29.10 -4.01 -6.98
C THR A 440 -29.73 -3.45 -8.25
N GLY A 441 -29.71 -2.12 -8.42
CA GLY A 441 -30.13 -1.44 -9.64
C GLY A 441 -29.00 -1.26 -10.67
N LEU A 442 -29.31 -0.64 -11.80
CA LEU A 442 -28.34 -0.23 -12.83
C LEU A 442 -27.39 0.85 -12.28
N TRP A 443 -26.17 0.92 -12.83
CA TRP A 443 -25.17 1.91 -12.42
C TRP A 443 -25.55 3.33 -12.86
N ARG A 444 -25.18 4.31 -12.02
CA ARG A 444 -25.37 5.74 -12.25
C ARG A 444 -24.03 6.48 -12.06
N PRO A 445 -23.89 7.73 -12.53
CA PRO A 445 -22.71 8.53 -12.21
C PRO A 445 -22.52 8.65 -10.68
N PRO A 446 -21.29 8.52 -10.15
CA PRO A 446 -20.01 8.50 -10.88
C PRO A 446 -19.53 7.12 -11.35
N ASP A 447 -20.06 6.01 -10.83
CA ASP A 447 -19.55 4.67 -11.18
C ASP A 447 -19.75 4.34 -12.66
N LEU A 448 -20.88 4.75 -13.25
CA LEU A 448 -21.15 4.58 -14.68
C LEU A 448 -20.12 5.33 -15.55
N THR A 449 -19.76 6.57 -15.20
CA THR A 449 -18.82 7.35 -16.00
C THR A 449 -17.40 6.80 -15.89
N LEU A 450 -17.00 6.36 -14.70
CA LEU A 450 -15.73 5.66 -14.49
C LEU A 450 -15.65 4.37 -15.32
N ALA A 451 -16.73 3.58 -15.35
CA ALA A 451 -16.80 2.33 -16.10
C ALA A 451 -16.77 2.56 -17.63
N LEU A 452 -17.48 3.57 -18.13
CA LEU A 452 -17.47 3.92 -19.56
C LEU A 452 -16.09 4.46 -20.00
N ASN A 453 -15.46 5.29 -19.17
CA ASN A 453 -14.11 5.78 -19.44
C ASN A 453 -13.09 4.64 -19.42
N TRP A 454 -13.22 3.72 -18.47
CA TRP A 454 -12.43 2.49 -18.41
C TRP A 454 -12.61 1.63 -19.67
N GLN A 455 -13.85 1.38 -20.11
CA GLN A 455 -14.13 0.59 -21.31
C GLN A 455 -13.54 1.24 -22.57
N LYS A 456 -13.66 2.57 -22.70
CA LYS A 456 -13.08 3.33 -23.82
C LYS A 456 -11.56 3.31 -23.82
N LYS A 457 -10.91 3.44 -22.65
CA LYS A 457 -9.45 3.46 -22.50
C LYS A 457 -8.85 2.06 -22.70
N GLN A 458 -9.40 1.04 -22.05
CA GLN A 458 -8.79 -0.30 -21.99
C GLN A 458 -9.24 -1.25 -23.10
N GLN A 459 -10.42 -1.03 -23.70
CA GLN A 459 -10.99 -1.90 -24.74
C GLN A 459 -10.84 -3.41 -24.44
N PRO A 460 -11.32 -3.90 -23.29
CA PRO A 460 -11.10 -5.28 -22.85
C PRO A 460 -11.63 -6.29 -23.87
N THR A 461 -10.90 -7.38 -24.10
CA THR A 461 -11.35 -8.52 -24.93
C THR A 461 -11.97 -9.62 -24.05
N LEU A 462 -12.76 -10.50 -24.67
CA LEU A 462 -13.27 -11.70 -23.99
C LEU A 462 -12.12 -12.56 -23.44
N THR A 463 -11.07 -12.74 -24.25
CA THR A 463 -9.87 -13.52 -23.87
C THR A 463 -9.14 -12.89 -22.68
N TRP A 464 -9.05 -11.56 -22.61
CA TRP A 464 -8.50 -10.86 -21.45
C TRP A 464 -9.36 -11.06 -20.20
N ALA A 465 -10.66 -10.83 -20.33
CA ALA A 465 -11.59 -10.84 -19.21
C ALA A 465 -11.79 -12.22 -18.58
N SER A 466 -11.83 -13.27 -19.41
CA SER A 466 -12.05 -14.65 -18.96
C SER A 466 -10.97 -15.16 -17.99
N ARG A 467 -9.78 -14.54 -18.00
CA ARG A 467 -8.68 -14.83 -17.07
C ARG A 467 -8.99 -14.44 -15.63
N TYR A 468 -9.79 -13.39 -15.45
CA TYR A 468 -10.11 -12.83 -14.14
C TYR A 468 -11.53 -13.17 -13.70
N ASN A 469 -12.50 -13.09 -14.61
CA ASN A 469 -13.89 -13.42 -14.34
C ASN A 469 -14.61 -13.85 -15.64
N PRO A 470 -15.29 -15.01 -15.69
CA PRO A 470 -15.97 -15.48 -16.89
C PRO A 470 -17.21 -14.66 -17.29
N ALA A 471 -17.71 -13.77 -16.43
CA ALA A 471 -18.97 -13.04 -16.64
C ALA A 471 -18.88 -11.84 -17.61
N PHE A 472 -17.96 -11.85 -18.58
CA PHE A 472 -17.65 -10.69 -19.41
C PHE A 472 -18.85 -10.19 -20.21
N GLU A 473 -19.54 -11.07 -20.93
CA GLU A 473 -20.70 -10.71 -21.75
C GLU A 473 -21.80 -10.07 -20.90
N ARG A 474 -22.09 -10.67 -19.73
CA ARG A 474 -23.07 -10.15 -18.77
C ARG A 474 -22.67 -8.76 -18.26
N ALA A 475 -21.39 -8.58 -17.92
CA ALA A 475 -20.86 -7.32 -17.41
C ALA A 475 -20.99 -6.19 -18.45
N ILE A 476 -20.67 -6.46 -19.71
CA ILE A 476 -20.79 -5.47 -20.80
C ILE A 476 -22.24 -5.14 -21.10
N VAL A 477 -23.13 -6.15 -21.18
CA VAL A 477 -24.57 -5.91 -21.38
C VAL A 477 -25.16 -5.06 -20.23
N PHE A 478 -24.75 -5.33 -18.99
CA PHE A 478 -25.15 -4.52 -17.83
C PHE A 478 -24.68 -3.07 -17.94
N LEU A 479 -23.44 -2.84 -18.37
CA LEU A 479 -22.88 -1.50 -18.57
C LEU A 479 -23.64 -0.73 -19.66
N GLU A 480 -23.85 -1.34 -20.83
CA GLU A 480 -24.60 -0.73 -21.94
C GLU A 480 -26.05 -0.45 -21.56
N THR A 481 -26.69 -1.35 -20.80
CA THR A 481 -28.06 -1.15 -20.32
C THR A 481 -28.11 0.03 -19.35
N SER A 482 -27.12 0.15 -18.46
CA SER A 482 -27.00 1.27 -17.53
C SER A 482 -26.82 2.61 -18.26
N GLU A 483 -25.99 2.63 -19.32
CA GLU A 483 -25.79 3.83 -20.17
C GLU A 483 -27.07 4.23 -20.90
N LYS A 484 -27.75 3.28 -21.56
CA LYS A 484 -29.00 3.55 -22.30
C LYS A 484 -30.09 4.10 -21.40
N GLU A 485 -30.30 3.51 -20.22
CA GLU A 485 -31.30 3.99 -19.27
C GLU A 485 -30.95 5.35 -18.68
N PHE A 486 -29.67 5.63 -18.44
CA PHE A 486 -29.23 6.95 -17.99
C PHE A 486 -29.53 8.03 -19.04
N ILE A 487 -29.20 7.79 -20.31
CA ILE A 487 -29.47 8.72 -21.42
C ILE A 487 -30.99 8.92 -21.57
N ALA A 488 -31.77 7.85 -21.54
CA ALA A 488 -33.24 7.93 -21.67
C ALA A 488 -33.88 8.73 -20.52
N GLU A 489 -33.41 8.56 -19.28
CA GLU A 489 -33.86 9.37 -18.14
C GLU A 489 -33.50 10.85 -18.29
N GLU A 490 -32.29 11.14 -18.76
CA GLU A 490 -31.83 12.52 -18.95
C GLU A 490 -32.64 13.24 -20.03
N GLU A 491 -32.89 12.58 -21.17
CA GLU A 491 -33.78 13.08 -22.21
C GLU A 491 -35.21 13.30 -21.69
N ASN A 492 -35.72 12.39 -20.87
CA ASN A 492 -37.04 12.52 -20.25
C ASN A 492 -37.10 13.70 -19.28
N LYS A 493 -36.07 13.92 -18.46
CA LYS A 493 -35.97 15.10 -17.58
C LYS A 493 -35.98 16.40 -18.39
N ILE A 494 -35.19 16.47 -19.47
CA ILE A 494 -35.17 17.62 -20.37
C ILE A 494 -36.56 17.85 -20.99
N ARG A 495 -37.24 16.77 -21.43
CA ARG A 495 -38.59 16.84 -22.01
C ARG A 495 -39.62 17.32 -20.99
N LEU A 496 -39.53 16.87 -19.74
CA LEU A 496 -40.40 17.32 -18.64
C LEU A 496 -40.18 18.79 -18.31
N GLN A 497 -38.93 19.26 -18.23
CA GLN A 497 -38.60 20.67 -18.04
C GLN A 497 -39.16 21.55 -19.15
N LYS A 498 -39.04 21.12 -20.42
CA LYS A 498 -39.66 21.83 -21.56
C LYS A 498 -41.18 21.92 -21.43
N ARG A 499 -41.85 20.84 -21.02
CA ARG A 499 -43.32 20.83 -20.79
C ARG A 499 -43.73 21.73 -19.63
N GLN A 500 -42.96 21.77 -18.55
CA GLN A 500 -43.20 22.68 -17.43
C GLN A 500 -43.09 24.13 -17.88
N LEU A 501 -42.01 24.50 -18.60
CA LEU A 501 -41.84 25.85 -19.15
C LEU A 501 -42.98 26.26 -20.07
N GLN A 502 -43.48 25.35 -20.92
CA GLN A 502 -44.65 25.61 -21.77
C GLN A 502 -45.92 25.84 -20.95
N ARG A 503 -46.18 25.01 -19.93
CA ARG A 503 -47.34 25.19 -19.03
C ARG A 503 -47.27 26.52 -18.28
N THR A 504 -46.10 26.92 -17.78
CA THR A 504 -45.91 28.19 -17.09
C THR A 504 -46.18 29.38 -18.03
N ARG A 505 -45.73 29.32 -19.28
CA ARG A 505 -46.04 30.35 -20.30
C ARG A 505 -47.54 30.43 -20.63
N ILE A 506 -48.22 29.30 -20.76
CA ILE A 506 -49.66 29.26 -21.01
C ILE A 506 -50.42 29.82 -19.81
N PHE A 507 -50.03 29.43 -18.59
CA PHE A 507 -50.65 29.93 -17.36
C PHE A 507 -50.49 31.45 -17.20
N ALA A 508 -49.32 32.00 -17.54
CA ALA A 508 -49.08 33.44 -17.55
C ALA A 508 -49.94 34.19 -18.58
N MET A 509 -50.13 33.63 -19.79
CA MET A 509 -51.03 34.21 -20.80
C MET A 509 -52.49 34.20 -20.36
N VAL A 510 -52.97 33.11 -19.73
CA VAL A 510 -54.35 33.00 -19.24
C VAL A 510 -54.61 33.97 -18.08
N LEU A 511 -53.65 34.16 -17.18
CA LEU A 511 -53.74 35.18 -16.12
C LEU A 511 -53.79 36.61 -16.69
N GLY A 512 -52.99 36.89 -17.71
CA GLY A 512 -53.00 38.18 -18.40
C GLY A 512 -54.35 38.49 -19.06
N THR A 513 -54.96 37.52 -19.75
CA THR A 513 -56.28 37.70 -20.37
C THR A 513 -57.41 37.79 -19.34
N ALA A 514 -57.36 36.99 -18.27
CA ALA A 514 -58.33 37.06 -17.17
C ALA A 514 -58.32 38.42 -16.46
N ALA A 515 -57.14 39.02 -16.26
CA ALA A 515 -57.02 40.36 -15.68
C ALA A 515 -57.68 41.44 -16.57
N ILE A 516 -57.49 41.37 -17.88
CA ILE A 516 -58.11 42.30 -18.85
C ILE A 516 -59.63 42.14 -18.86
N ILE A 517 -60.13 40.91 -18.85
CA ILE A 517 -61.58 40.62 -18.79
C ILE A 517 -62.18 41.12 -17.46
N SER A 518 -61.46 40.95 -16.34
CA SER A 518 -61.92 41.39 -15.03
C SER A 518 -62.02 42.92 -14.94
N ILE A 519 -61.07 43.66 -15.52
CA ILE A 519 -61.13 45.13 -15.64
C ILE A 519 -62.31 45.56 -16.53
N GLY A 520 -62.56 44.85 -17.63
CA GLY A 520 -63.72 45.09 -18.50
C GLY A 520 -65.06 44.84 -17.81
N LEU A 521 -65.18 43.75 -17.05
CA LEU A 521 -66.37 43.43 -16.25
C LEU A 521 -66.58 44.44 -15.11
N MET A 522 -65.51 44.93 -14.50
CA MET A 522 -65.57 45.95 -13.45
C MET A 522 -66.13 47.28 -14.01
N LEU A 523 -65.64 47.71 -15.18
CA LEU A 523 -66.16 48.88 -15.90
C LEU A 523 -67.63 48.70 -16.32
N TYR A 524 -68.00 47.50 -16.79
CA TYR A 524 -69.38 47.19 -17.15
C TYR A 524 -70.33 47.16 -15.94
N SER A 525 -69.87 46.70 -14.78
CA SER A 525 -70.65 46.69 -13.53
C SER A 525 -71.00 48.10 -13.03
N PHE A 526 -70.13 49.08 -13.30
CA PHE A 526 -70.40 50.49 -12.97
C PHE A 526 -71.52 51.10 -13.81
N VAL A 527 -71.65 50.69 -15.08
CA VAL A 527 -72.73 51.12 -15.99
C VAL A 527 -74.07 50.46 -15.62
N LEU A 528 -74.05 49.19 -15.23
CA LEU A 528 -75.25 48.47 -14.76
C LEU A 528 -75.82 49.05 -13.46
N ARG A 529 -74.95 49.57 -12.58
CA ARG A 529 -75.37 50.20 -11.32
C ARG A 529 -76.23 51.45 -11.54
N GLU A 530 -76.05 52.15 -12.66
CA GLU A 530 -76.85 53.33 -13.02
C GLU A 530 -78.24 52.97 -13.57
N GLN A 531 -78.39 51.78 -14.19
CA GLN A 531 -79.67 51.26 -14.68
C GLN A 531 -80.49 50.58 -13.58
N ALA A 532 -79.83 49.92 -12.61
CA ALA A 532 -80.49 49.24 -11.50
C ALA A 532 -81.25 50.21 -10.56
N VAL A 533 -80.79 51.46 -10.42
CA VAL A 533 -81.47 52.50 -9.63
C VAL A 533 -82.75 53.00 -10.34
N LYS A 534 -82.85 52.90 -11.67
CA LYS A 534 -84.06 53.26 -12.42
C LYS A 534 -85.13 52.18 -12.38
N ALA A 535 -84.75 50.90 -12.38
CA ALA A 535 -85.69 49.77 -12.32
C ALA A 535 -86.33 49.54 -10.94
N GLN A 536 -85.70 50.04 -9.87
CA GLN A 536 -86.22 49.89 -8.52
C GLN A 536 -87.46 50.77 -8.26
N ASN A 537 -87.62 51.89 -8.98
CA ASN A 537 -88.76 52.80 -8.84
C ASN A 537 -90.05 52.34 -9.54
N GLU A 538 -89.98 51.30 -10.38
CA GLU A 538 -91.14 50.81 -11.17
C GLU A 538 -91.73 49.51 -10.60
N ALA A 539 -90.95 48.79 -9.76
CA ALA A 539 -91.33 47.51 -9.16
C ALA A 539 -92.24 47.64 -7.92
N GLU A 540 -92.35 48.83 -7.30
CA GLU A 540 -93.28 49.04 -6.18
C GLU A 540 -94.75 49.21 -6.62
N TYR A 541 -95.01 49.45 -7.91
CA TYR A 541 -96.37 49.63 -8.43
C TYR A 541 -97.10 48.30 -8.76
N GLN A 542 -96.39 47.21 -9.03
CA GLN A 542 -96.99 45.93 -9.48
C GLN A 542 -97.25 44.89 -8.38
N ARG A 543 -96.89 45.17 -7.13
CA ARG A 543 -97.11 44.22 -6.02
C ARG A 543 -98.55 44.13 -5.51
N ALA A 544 -99.47 44.97 -6.00
CA ALA A 544 -100.84 45.02 -5.50
C ALA A 544 -101.88 44.21 -6.31
N VAL A 545 -101.49 43.43 -7.33
CA VAL A 545 -102.46 42.73 -8.21
C VAL A 545 -102.32 41.18 -8.21
N ALA A 546 -101.34 40.62 -7.50
CA ALA A 546 -101.06 39.18 -7.56
C ALA A 546 -101.53 38.36 -6.34
N ASP A 547 -102.52 38.86 -5.57
CA ASP A 547 -103.09 38.17 -4.39
C ASP A 547 -104.44 37.48 -4.64
N SER A 548 -104.82 37.28 -5.90
CA SER A 548 -106.00 36.48 -6.26
C SER A 548 -105.63 35.45 -7.30
N ASN A 549 -105.23 34.24 -6.87
CA ASN A 549 -105.60 32.94 -7.50
C ASN A 549 -104.80 31.75 -6.92
N PHE A 550 -105.17 31.28 -5.72
CA PHE A 550 -104.65 30.02 -5.17
C PHE A 550 -105.77 29.11 -4.61
N GLN A 551 -106.85 28.88 -5.37
CA GLN A 551 -107.98 28.05 -4.90
C GLN A 551 -108.51 27.02 -5.92
N VAL A 552 -107.64 26.35 -6.69
CA VAL A 552 -108.06 25.20 -7.51
C VAL A 552 -107.06 24.03 -7.41
N ALA A 553 -106.64 23.70 -6.18
CA ALA A 553 -105.78 22.53 -5.92
C ALA A 553 -106.41 21.54 -4.94
N GLU A 554 -107.75 21.46 -4.90
CA GLU A 554 -108.50 20.66 -3.92
C GLU A 554 -109.36 19.54 -4.55
N GLU A 555 -109.18 19.19 -5.83
CA GLU A 555 -110.12 18.30 -6.55
C GLU A 555 -109.57 16.94 -7.02
N GLN A 556 -108.65 16.33 -6.26
CA GLN A 556 -108.24 14.92 -6.46
C GLN A 556 -108.11 14.19 -5.11
N ARG A 557 -109.18 13.99 -4.33
CA ARG A 557 -110.35 13.14 -4.60
C ARG A 557 -109.98 11.66 -4.93
N GLN A 558 -110.10 10.81 -3.90
CA GLN A 558 -110.86 9.53 -3.92
C GLN A 558 -110.38 8.29 -4.72
N ILE A 559 -109.30 7.61 -4.30
CA ILE A 559 -109.12 6.15 -4.55
C ILE A 559 -108.43 5.46 -3.37
N ALA A 560 -108.99 5.54 -2.16
CA ALA A 560 -108.42 4.85 -1.00
C ALA A 560 -109.49 4.34 -0.03
N LEU A 561 -110.63 3.90 -0.55
CA LEU A 561 -111.74 3.37 0.24
C LEU A 561 -112.21 2.01 -0.30
N SER A 562 -111.42 0.96 -0.06
CA SER A 562 -111.82 -0.43 -0.30
C SER A 562 -111.24 -1.41 0.74
N ALA A 563 -111.31 -1.05 2.03
CA ALA A 563 -110.82 -1.88 3.13
C ALA A 563 -111.95 -2.27 4.10
N LEU A 564 -112.90 -3.10 3.64
CA LEU A 564 -113.99 -3.61 4.48
C LEU A 564 -114.36 -5.09 4.17
N SER A 565 -113.36 -5.97 4.05
CA SER A 565 -113.62 -7.43 4.07
C SER A 565 -112.53 -8.24 4.79
N GLU A 566 -112.04 -7.74 5.92
CA GLU A 566 -111.02 -8.41 6.75
C GLU A 566 -111.63 -8.94 8.06
N ALA A 567 -112.67 -9.77 7.98
CA ALA A 567 -113.24 -10.43 9.16
C ALA A 567 -113.41 -11.95 9.00
N ASP A 568 -113.47 -12.49 7.77
CA ASP A 568 -113.62 -13.94 7.54
C ASP A 568 -112.29 -14.70 7.38
N ARG A 569 -111.14 -14.00 7.30
CA ARG A 569 -109.81 -14.65 7.15
C ARG A 569 -109.20 -15.18 8.45
N GLN A 570 -109.66 -14.75 9.62
CA GLN A 570 -108.99 -15.06 10.89
C GLN A 570 -109.24 -16.48 11.42
N ARG A 571 -110.21 -17.24 10.89
CA ARG A 571 -110.55 -18.57 11.42
C ARG A 571 -109.71 -19.72 10.85
N ILE A 572 -109.08 -19.53 9.67
CA ILE A 572 -108.26 -20.56 8.99
C ILE A 572 -106.79 -20.50 9.45
N LEU A 573 -106.37 -19.42 10.12
CA LEU A 573 -104.98 -19.17 10.55
C LEU A 573 -104.59 -19.88 11.87
N ALA A 574 -105.54 -20.42 12.63
CA ALA A 574 -105.26 -21.03 13.93
C ALA A 574 -104.64 -22.43 13.82
N ASP A 575 -105.09 -23.27 12.88
CA ASP A 575 -104.60 -24.66 12.74
C ASP A 575 -103.24 -24.76 12.00
N SER A 576 -102.88 -23.78 11.16
CA SER A 576 -101.54 -23.75 10.53
C SER A 576 -100.44 -23.28 11.48
N SER A 577 -100.79 -22.55 12.56
CA SER A 577 -99.83 -21.99 13.51
C SER A 577 -99.15 -23.05 14.40
N ALA A 578 -99.82 -24.16 14.70
CA ALA A 578 -99.30 -25.23 15.55
C ALA A 578 -98.20 -26.06 14.86
N GLN A 579 -98.27 -26.25 13.54
CA GLN A 579 -97.23 -26.95 12.78
C GLN A 579 -95.99 -26.10 12.55
N VAL A 580 -96.14 -24.77 12.45
CA VAL A 580 -95.02 -23.83 12.33
C VAL A 580 -94.21 -23.75 13.64
N ALA A 581 -94.85 -23.87 14.81
CA ALA A 581 -94.17 -23.80 16.11
C ALA A 581 -93.22 -24.98 16.39
N ILE A 582 -93.58 -26.20 15.95
CA ILE A 582 -92.73 -27.40 16.11
C ILE A 582 -91.49 -27.31 15.20
N LEU A 583 -91.69 -26.82 13.97
CA LEU A 583 -90.62 -26.64 12.99
C LEU A 583 -89.66 -25.51 13.42
N GLN A 584 -90.18 -24.44 14.05
CA GLN A 584 -89.36 -23.38 14.63
C GLN A 584 -88.50 -23.86 15.81
N ARG A 585 -88.98 -24.80 16.63
CA ARG A 585 -88.18 -25.35 17.75
C ARG A 585 -87.01 -26.19 17.27
N MET A 586 -87.21 -27.05 16.25
CA MET A 586 -86.11 -27.82 15.66
C MET A 586 -85.08 -26.93 14.94
N LEU A 587 -85.54 -25.85 14.30
CA LEU A 587 -84.63 -24.83 13.72
C LEU A 587 -83.87 -24.06 14.82
N ALA A 588 -84.50 -23.77 15.95
CA ALA A 588 -83.87 -23.11 17.10
C ALA A 588 -82.77 -23.99 17.72
N ASP A 589 -83.00 -25.29 17.88
CA ASP A 589 -82.00 -26.22 18.44
C ASP A 589 -80.81 -26.41 17.47
N SER A 590 -81.06 -26.58 16.16
CA SER A 590 -80.01 -26.65 15.14
C SER A 590 -79.19 -25.36 15.04
N SER A 591 -79.84 -24.18 15.11
CA SER A 591 -79.16 -22.89 15.11
C SER A 591 -78.34 -22.63 16.38
N ALA A 592 -78.77 -23.14 17.54
CA ALA A 592 -78.00 -23.05 18.78
C ALA A 592 -76.70 -23.89 18.70
N GLU A 593 -76.73 -25.03 18.03
CA GLU A 593 -75.56 -25.90 17.85
C GLU A 593 -74.55 -25.30 16.86
N VAL A 594 -75.04 -24.71 15.77
CA VAL A 594 -74.22 -23.92 14.83
C VAL A 594 -73.63 -22.70 15.51
N ALA A 595 -74.38 -21.99 16.35
CA ALA A 595 -73.89 -20.84 17.12
C ALA A 595 -72.76 -21.24 18.09
N ASN A 596 -72.85 -22.41 18.73
CA ASN A 596 -71.79 -22.93 19.60
C ASN A 596 -70.53 -23.33 18.83
N GLN A 597 -70.66 -23.93 17.64
CA GLN A 597 -69.51 -24.17 16.76
C GLN A 597 -68.86 -22.86 16.29
N GLN A 598 -69.66 -21.88 15.87
CA GLN A 598 -69.16 -20.55 15.49
C GLN A 598 -68.46 -19.85 16.65
N ARG A 599 -68.95 -19.99 17.88
CA ARG A 599 -68.31 -19.44 19.07
C ARG A 599 -66.93 -20.05 19.33
N ARG A 600 -66.77 -21.36 19.15
CA ARG A 600 -65.45 -22.03 19.27
C ARG A 600 -64.48 -21.58 18.18
N ILE A 601 -64.97 -21.38 16.95
CA ILE A 601 -64.17 -20.84 15.85
C ILE A 601 -63.77 -19.39 16.14
N ALA A 602 -64.67 -18.57 16.67
CA ALA A 602 -64.40 -17.19 17.05
C ALA A 602 -63.30 -17.09 18.13
N VAL A 603 -63.38 -17.92 19.18
CA VAL A 603 -62.33 -17.97 20.24
C VAL A 603 -60.98 -18.41 19.67
N ARG A 604 -60.96 -19.37 18.73
CA ARG A 604 -59.72 -19.81 18.07
C ARG A 604 -59.14 -18.71 17.17
N ASN A 605 -60.00 -18.00 16.45
CA ASN A 605 -59.61 -16.87 15.61
C ASN A 605 -59.10 -15.69 16.45
N GLU A 606 -59.71 -15.42 17.61
CA GLU A 606 -59.24 -14.41 18.56
C GLU A 606 -57.86 -14.76 19.12
N ALA A 607 -57.62 -16.02 19.49
CA ALA A 607 -56.30 -16.49 19.91
C ALA A 607 -55.25 -16.36 18.80
N MET A 608 -55.60 -16.67 17.54
CA MET A 608 -54.70 -16.47 16.39
C MET A 608 -54.44 -14.98 16.11
N ALA A 609 -55.46 -14.14 16.22
CA ALA A 609 -55.34 -12.69 16.03
C ALA A 609 -54.44 -12.06 17.10
N ASN A 610 -54.56 -12.50 18.36
CA ASN A 610 -53.69 -12.06 19.45
C ASN A 610 -52.23 -12.51 19.23
N ALA A 611 -52.00 -13.77 18.83
CA ALA A 611 -50.66 -14.23 18.49
C ALA A 611 -50.05 -13.48 17.29
N GLN A 612 -50.87 -13.11 16.30
CA GLN A 612 -50.45 -12.26 15.18
C GLN A 612 -50.14 -10.83 15.63
N ALA A 613 -50.93 -10.27 16.55
CA ALA A 613 -50.70 -8.94 17.13
C ALA A 613 -49.37 -8.91 17.92
N ASP A 614 -49.09 -9.92 18.74
CA ASP A 614 -47.83 -10.04 19.47
C ASP A 614 -46.63 -10.14 18.53
N THR A 615 -46.76 -10.94 17.45
CA THR A 615 -45.72 -11.07 16.43
C THR A 615 -45.51 -9.76 15.66
N ALA A 616 -46.59 -9.02 15.38
CA ALA A 616 -46.52 -7.72 14.72
C ALA A 616 -45.85 -6.67 15.62
N GLU A 617 -46.10 -6.71 16.93
CA GLU A 617 -45.46 -5.83 17.90
C GLU A 617 -43.97 -6.12 18.05
N GLN A 618 -43.56 -7.40 18.09
CA GLN A 618 -42.13 -7.77 18.06
C GLN A 618 -41.44 -7.26 16.79
N ARG A 619 -42.07 -7.43 15.63
CA ARG A 619 -41.55 -6.91 14.35
C ARG A 619 -41.49 -5.39 14.33
N ARG A 620 -42.42 -4.69 14.99
CA ARG A 620 -42.40 -3.23 15.13
C ARG A 620 -41.19 -2.79 15.95
N VAL A 621 -40.94 -3.44 17.09
CA VAL A 621 -39.77 -3.16 17.94
C VAL A 621 -38.46 -3.41 17.20
N GLU A 622 -38.36 -4.52 16.46
CA GLU A 622 -37.21 -4.81 15.61
C GLU A 622 -37.02 -3.77 14.50
N ALA A 623 -38.11 -3.33 13.85
CA ALA A 623 -38.07 -2.30 12.82
C ALA A 623 -37.66 -0.94 13.38
N ASP A 624 -38.12 -0.57 14.59
CA ASP A 624 -37.71 0.67 15.26
C ASP A 624 -36.22 0.62 15.65
N ALA A 625 -35.71 -0.53 16.10
CA ALA A 625 -34.28 -0.72 16.38
C ALA A 625 -33.43 -0.63 15.10
N GLN A 626 -33.87 -1.26 14.01
CA GLN A 626 -33.20 -1.18 12.70
C GLN A 626 -33.23 0.24 12.14
N ARG A 627 -34.33 0.97 12.31
CA ARG A 627 -34.44 2.37 11.91
C ARG A 627 -33.44 3.24 12.67
N LYS A 628 -33.31 3.04 13.99
CA LYS A 628 -32.33 3.77 14.81
C LYS A 628 -30.90 3.50 14.35
N LEU A 629 -30.55 2.23 14.10
CA LEU A 629 -29.24 1.86 13.56
C LEU A 629 -28.99 2.47 12.17
N ALA A 630 -30.00 2.49 11.30
CA ALA A 630 -29.90 3.11 9.98
C ALA A 630 -29.70 4.63 10.07
N GLU A 631 -30.33 5.28 11.04
CA GLU A 631 -30.17 6.72 11.29
C GLU A 631 -28.79 7.03 11.84
N GLU A 632 -28.28 6.26 12.82
CA GLU A 632 -26.90 6.35 13.32
C GLU A 632 -25.88 6.14 12.19
N ALA A 633 -26.07 5.11 11.35
CA ALA A 633 -25.20 4.85 10.20
C ALA A 633 -25.24 5.98 9.16
N ARG A 634 -26.41 6.63 8.97
CA ARG A 634 -26.55 7.78 8.07
C ARG A 634 -25.80 9.00 8.61
N GLU A 635 -25.91 9.29 9.90
CA GLU A 635 -25.18 10.39 10.55
C GLU A 635 -23.66 10.15 10.49
N ASP A 636 -23.20 8.91 10.72
CA ASP A 636 -21.80 8.54 10.60
C ASP A 636 -21.28 8.66 9.15
N ALA A 637 -22.08 8.25 8.17
CA ALA A 637 -21.72 8.41 6.75
C ALA A 637 -21.62 9.90 6.37
N TYR A 638 -22.53 10.74 6.87
CA TYR A 638 -22.51 12.18 6.67
C TYR A 638 -21.26 12.81 7.29
N ARG A 639 -20.94 12.44 8.54
CA ARG A 639 -19.71 12.90 9.23
C ARG A 639 -18.44 12.54 8.44
N ARG A 640 -18.32 11.28 7.99
CA ARG A 640 -17.16 10.83 7.19
C ARG A 640 -17.03 11.58 5.87
N ARG A 641 -18.15 11.87 5.20
CA ARG A 641 -18.17 12.69 3.98
C ARG A 641 -17.58 14.08 4.24
N LEU A 642 -17.97 14.73 5.33
CA LEU A 642 -17.49 16.08 5.65
C LEU A 642 -16.02 16.12 6.05
N LEU A 643 -15.53 15.11 6.77
CA LEU A 643 -14.09 14.95 7.04
C LEU A 643 -13.30 14.74 5.74
N SER A 644 -13.82 13.98 4.79
CA SER A 644 -13.19 13.82 3.46
C SER A 644 -13.15 15.14 2.68
N ILE A 645 -14.22 15.95 2.77
CA ILE A 645 -14.26 17.29 2.17
C ILE A 645 -13.21 18.20 2.83
N ALA A 646 -13.07 18.17 4.16
CA ALA A 646 -12.04 18.90 4.89
C ALA A 646 -10.62 18.58 4.40
N GLN A 647 -10.29 17.29 4.29
CA GLN A 647 -8.99 16.83 3.78
C GLN A 647 -8.77 17.29 2.33
N SER A 648 -9.78 17.14 1.48
CA SER A 648 -9.74 17.61 0.09
C SER A 648 -9.48 19.11 0.00
N MET A 649 -10.13 19.94 0.84
CA MET A 649 -9.90 21.39 0.88
C MET A 649 -8.46 21.73 1.31
N ALA A 650 -7.93 21.03 2.33
CA ALA A 650 -6.55 21.24 2.75
C ALA A 650 -5.54 20.88 1.65
N VAL A 651 -5.70 19.73 0.98
CA VAL A 651 -4.83 19.35 -0.14
C VAL A 651 -4.94 20.34 -1.31
N LYS A 652 -6.17 20.79 -1.63
CA LYS A 652 -6.37 21.79 -2.69
C LYS A 652 -5.73 23.14 -2.35
N SER A 653 -5.71 23.56 -1.09
CA SER A 653 -5.03 24.80 -0.68
C SER A 653 -3.54 24.81 -1.05
N LEU A 654 -2.87 23.66 -0.95
CA LEU A 654 -1.47 23.49 -1.33
C LEU A 654 -1.23 23.67 -2.84
N GLN A 655 -2.27 23.54 -3.66
CA GLN A 655 -2.20 23.67 -5.14
C GLN A 655 -2.58 25.07 -5.63
N VAL A 656 -3.05 25.96 -4.74
CA VAL A 656 -3.43 27.34 -5.10
C VAL A 656 -2.21 28.23 -4.95
N ASP A 657 -1.52 28.60 -6.04
CA ASP A 657 -0.30 29.42 -5.95
C ASP A 657 -0.52 30.92 -6.12
N ASN A 658 -1.62 31.32 -6.79
CA ASN A 658 -1.81 32.71 -7.27
C ASN A 658 -2.85 33.51 -6.47
N ASP A 659 -3.57 32.90 -5.53
CA ASP A 659 -4.56 33.58 -4.70
C ASP A 659 -4.34 33.26 -3.22
N THR A 660 -3.69 34.20 -2.52
CA THR A 660 -3.39 34.12 -1.08
C THR A 660 -4.65 33.96 -0.25
N ASN A 661 -5.72 34.70 -0.59
CA ASN A 661 -6.96 34.69 0.17
C ASN A 661 -7.65 33.34 0.02
N LEU A 662 -7.78 32.84 -1.21
CA LEU A 662 -8.40 31.54 -1.46
C LEU A 662 -7.61 30.39 -0.81
N LYS A 663 -6.28 30.37 -0.93
CA LYS A 663 -5.42 29.38 -0.24
C LYS A 663 -5.68 29.37 1.27
N SER A 664 -5.69 30.56 1.86
CA SER A 664 -5.86 30.74 3.31
C SER A 664 -7.27 30.39 3.78
N LEU A 665 -8.29 30.76 3.01
CA LEU A 665 -9.68 30.42 3.28
C LEU A 665 -9.89 28.91 3.20
N LEU A 666 -9.36 28.23 2.16
CA LEU A 666 -9.48 26.78 2.00
C LEU A 666 -8.84 26.00 3.15
N SER A 667 -7.62 26.38 3.54
CA SER A 667 -6.92 25.73 4.65
C SER A 667 -7.62 25.97 6.00
N TYR A 668 -8.14 27.18 6.23
CA TYR A 668 -8.88 27.49 7.45
C TYR A 668 -10.26 26.81 7.49
N GLN A 669 -11.00 26.78 6.37
CA GLN A 669 -12.28 26.08 6.27
C GLN A 669 -12.12 24.57 6.45
N ALA A 670 -11.05 23.99 5.91
CA ALA A 670 -10.67 22.60 6.15
C ALA A 670 -10.46 22.31 7.65
N PHE A 671 -9.79 23.22 8.36
CA PHE A 671 -9.61 23.10 9.81
C PHE A 671 -10.96 23.15 10.56
N ILE A 672 -11.87 24.06 10.22
CA ILE A 672 -13.19 24.15 10.84
C ILE A 672 -13.96 22.84 10.67
N PHE A 673 -14.08 22.34 9.43
CA PHE A 673 -14.81 21.09 9.17
C PHE A 673 -14.15 19.90 9.89
N ASN A 674 -12.82 19.84 9.91
CA ASN A 674 -12.13 18.79 10.64
C ASN A 674 -12.45 18.86 12.14
N GLN A 675 -12.52 20.05 12.73
CA GLN A 675 -12.85 20.20 14.16
C GLN A 675 -14.32 19.88 14.45
N GLU A 676 -15.24 20.42 13.67
CA GLU A 676 -16.69 20.30 13.88
C GLU A 676 -17.18 18.85 13.76
N TYR A 677 -16.63 18.10 12.79
CA TYR A 677 -17.05 16.73 12.51
C TYR A 677 -16.17 15.66 13.21
N GLY A 678 -15.42 16.05 14.25
CA GLY A 678 -14.68 15.13 15.11
C GLY A 678 -13.47 14.49 14.44
N GLY A 679 -12.82 15.21 13.52
CA GLY A 679 -11.55 14.84 12.93
C GLY A 679 -10.39 14.96 13.92
N ARG A 680 -9.25 14.38 13.54
CA ARG A 680 -8.05 14.33 14.40
C ARG A 680 -7.40 15.71 14.50
N GLU A 681 -6.95 16.10 15.69
CA GLU A 681 -6.28 17.38 15.93
C GLU A 681 -4.95 17.48 15.15
N HIS A 682 -4.20 16.37 15.08
CA HIS A 682 -2.89 16.26 14.43
C HIS A 682 -2.96 15.65 13.02
N HIS A 683 -3.93 16.08 12.20
CA HIS A 683 -4.03 15.59 10.82
C HIS A 683 -2.95 16.22 9.92
N ALA A 684 -2.14 15.39 9.24
CA ALA A 684 -1.03 15.84 8.41
C ALA A 684 -1.44 16.82 7.29
N ASP A 685 -2.48 16.49 6.51
CA ASP A 685 -2.93 17.37 5.41
C ASP A 685 -3.46 18.72 5.89
N ILE A 686 -4.28 18.73 6.95
CA ILE A 686 -4.83 19.95 7.56
C ILE A 686 -3.68 20.83 8.06
N TYR A 687 -2.70 20.23 8.75
CA TYR A 687 -1.52 20.94 9.20
C TYR A 687 -0.72 21.53 8.03
N ALA A 688 -0.47 20.74 6.98
CA ALA A 688 0.30 21.19 5.82
C ALA A 688 -0.36 22.39 5.13
N GLY A 689 -1.68 22.33 4.90
CA GLY A 689 -2.43 23.45 4.30
C GLY A 689 -2.38 24.72 5.15
N LEU A 690 -2.53 24.60 6.47
CA LEU A 690 -2.45 25.73 7.39
C LEU A 690 -1.03 26.32 7.50
N TYR A 691 0.00 25.46 7.47
CA TYR A 691 1.40 25.86 7.53
C TYR A 691 1.79 26.64 6.27
N ASP A 692 1.46 26.10 5.09
CA ASP A 692 1.70 26.72 3.79
C ASP A 692 0.96 28.06 3.65
N ALA A 693 -0.30 28.13 4.09
CA ALA A 693 -1.04 29.39 4.11
C ALA A 693 -0.38 30.46 5.01
N ASN A 694 0.12 30.07 6.18
CA ASN A 694 0.85 30.99 7.07
C ASN A 694 2.17 31.46 6.44
N GLU A 695 2.91 30.57 5.79
CA GLU A 695 4.14 30.93 5.08
C GLU A 695 3.87 31.92 3.94
N PHE A 696 2.79 31.72 3.19
CA PHE A 696 2.39 32.62 2.11
C PHE A 696 1.92 33.99 2.62
N LEU A 697 1.14 34.01 3.71
CA LEU A 697 0.63 35.26 4.32
C LEU A 697 1.73 36.09 4.99
N LYS A 698 2.69 35.45 5.66
CA LYS A 698 3.69 36.12 6.50
C LYS A 698 5.07 36.22 5.82
N GLY A 699 5.25 35.53 4.69
CA GLY A 699 6.50 35.44 3.93
C GLY A 699 7.45 34.35 4.44
N PRO A 700 8.45 33.95 3.64
CA PRO A 700 9.27 32.74 3.86
C PRO A 700 10.22 32.79 5.07
N SER A 701 10.26 33.91 5.80
CA SER A 701 11.10 34.08 7.01
C SER A 701 10.27 34.32 8.27
N TRP A 702 8.96 34.09 8.20
CA TRP A 702 8.02 34.36 9.28
C TRP A 702 8.33 33.61 10.58
N ASN A 703 9.02 32.47 10.50
CA ASN A 703 9.42 31.65 11.64
C ASN A 703 10.94 31.39 11.73
N VAL A 704 11.74 32.16 10.99
CA VAL A 704 13.21 32.01 10.96
C VAL A 704 13.88 33.00 11.93
N PHE A 705 14.85 32.49 12.69
CA PHE A 705 15.72 33.20 13.62
C PHE A 705 17.15 33.16 13.08
N ARG A 706 17.84 34.31 13.10
CA ARG A 706 19.17 34.48 12.50
C ARG A 706 20.15 35.05 13.51
N GLY A 707 21.25 34.33 13.79
CA GLY A 707 22.24 34.77 14.78
C GLY A 707 23.54 33.96 14.81
N HIS A 708 23.48 32.66 14.49
CA HIS A 708 24.68 31.81 14.39
C HIS A 708 25.34 31.88 13.03
N ASN A 709 26.68 31.92 12.98
CA ASN A 709 27.45 31.98 11.74
C ASN A 709 27.80 30.59 11.16
N ASP A 710 27.44 29.52 11.85
CA ASP A 710 27.67 28.13 11.47
C ASP A 710 26.52 27.27 12.05
N ALA A 711 26.61 25.94 11.93
CA ALA A 711 25.57 25.01 12.33
C ALA A 711 25.14 25.17 13.79
N VAL A 712 23.82 25.22 14.01
CA VAL A 712 23.22 25.21 15.36
C VAL A 712 23.18 23.75 15.84
N ARG A 713 23.93 23.43 16.89
CA ARG A 713 24.16 22.05 17.35
C ARG A 713 23.29 21.64 18.52
N SER A 714 22.88 22.57 19.38
CA SER A 714 22.04 22.26 20.53
C SER A 714 21.16 23.45 20.90
N ILE A 715 19.91 23.15 21.27
CA ILE A 715 18.87 24.10 21.63
C ILE A 715 18.24 23.64 22.95
N VAL A 716 18.08 24.55 23.91
CA VAL A 716 17.50 24.24 25.22
C VAL A 716 16.64 25.40 25.71
N PHE A 717 15.47 25.09 26.28
CA PHE A 717 14.63 26.10 26.94
C PHE A 717 14.98 26.20 28.42
N ILE A 718 14.82 27.39 29.00
CA ILE A 718 14.72 27.51 30.45
C ILE A 718 13.34 26.96 30.84
N PRO A 719 13.28 25.97 31.76
CA PRO A 719 12.02 25.37 32.20
C PRO A 719 10.99 26.43 32.62
N GLY A 720 9.77 26.34 32.07
CA GLY A 720 8.65 27.22 32.40
C GLY A 720 8.69 28.62 31.77
N THR A 721 9.65 28.92 30.89
CA THR A 721 9.73 30.24 30.23
C THR A 721 9.87 30.13 28.72
N ASN A 722 9.52 31.19 28.00
CA ASN A 722 9.74 31.29 26.55
C ASN A 722 11.16 31.75 26.16
N THR A 723 12.08 31.77 27.12
CA THR A 723 13.48 32.06 26.92
C THR A 723 14.24 30.76 26.65
N PHE A 724 15.08 30.76 25.62
CA PHE A 724 15.87 29.59 25.24
C PHE A 724 17.29 29.98 24.86
N TYR A 725 18.19 29.01 24.94
CA TYR A 725 19.57 29.16 24.52
C TYR A 725 19.85 28.28 23.31
N THR A 726 20.74 28.75 22.45
CA THR A 726 21.28 27.97 21.34
C THR A 726 22.80 28.00 21.36
N THR A 727 23.42 26.92 20.91
CA THR A 727 24.85 26.88 20.70
C THR A 727 25.20 26.11 19.42
N GLY A 728 26.37 26.41 18.85
CA GLY A 728 26.72 25.93 17.52
C GLY A 728 28.22 25.70 17.29
N SER A 729 28.53 25.36 16.04
CA SER A 729 29.91 25.19 15.55
C SER A 729 30.72 26.48 15.55
N ASP A 730 30.06 27.64 15.61
CA ASP A 730 30.67 28.96 15.68
C ASP A 730 31.19 29.33 17.08
N GLY A 731 31.05 28.43 18.06
CA GLY A 731 31.52 28.60 19.44
C GLY A 731 30.72 29.61 20.26
N LYS A 732 29.60 30.12 19.71
CA LYS A 732 28.71 31.06 20.40
C LYS A 732 27.67 30.34 21.23
N ILE A 733 27.28 30.96 22.34
CA ILE A 733 26.06 30.65 23.08
C ILE A 733 25.19 31.90 23.03
N LEU A 734 24.00 31.77 22.44
CA LEU A 734 23.06 32.86 22.24
C LEU A 734 21.81 32.61 23.08
N GLN A 735 21.34 33.65 23.77
CA GLN A 735 20.05 33.66 24.45
C GLN A 735 19.01 34.33 23.56
N TRP A 736 17.83 33.73 23.50
CA TRP A 736 16.71 34.17 22.67
C TRP A 736 15.44 34.27 23.49
N GLN A 737 14.53 35.08 23.00
CA GLN A 737 13.14 35.07 23.42
C GLN A 737 12.26 34.66 22.23
N LEU A 738 11.35 33.70 22.45
CA LEU A 738 10.56 33.11 21.37
C LEU A 738 9.67 34.14 20.64
N SER A 739 9.25 35.21 21.32
CA SER A 739 8.27 36.19 20.82
C SER A 739 8.83 37.27 19.89
N ASP A 740 10.10 37.66 20.02
CA ASP A 740 10.66 38.87 19.38
C ASP A 740 11.84 38.60 18.46
N LYS A 741 12.27 37.34 18.30
CA LYS A 741 13.36 36.88 17.42
C LYS A 741 14.71 37.57 17.65
N GLN A 742 14.87 38.30 18.76
CA GLN A 742 16.12 38.94 19.12
C GLN A 742 16.99 37.98 19.93
N PHE A 743 18.30 38.20 19.85
CA PHE A 743 19.26 37.44 20.64
C PHE A 743 20.26 38.32 21.37
N THR A 744 20.81 37.78 22.45
CA THR A 744 21.97 38.32 23.15
C THR A 744 23.08 37.27 23.18
N VAL A 745 24.33 37.70 22.99
CA VAL A 745 25.49 36.81 23.07
C VAL A 745 25.85 36.62 24.54
N VAL A 746 25.77 35.39 25.02
CA VAL A 746 26.02 35.02 26.42
C VAL A 746 27.49 34.68 26.61
N ALA A 747 28.03 33.89 25.69
CA ALA A 747 29.43 33.50 25.66
C ALA A 747 29.90 33.25 24.23
N GLU A 748 31.20 33.41 24.01
CA GLU A 748 31.86 33.10 22.74
C GLU A 748 33.22 32.48 23.04
N ASN A 749 33.55 31.41 22.31
CA ASN A 749 34.81 30.71 22.44
C ASN A 749 35.29 30.21 21.06
N ASN A 750 36.54 29.76 20.97
CA ASN A 750 37.15 29.32 19.71
C ASN A 750 36.97 27.81 19.45
N MET A 751 36.01 27.16 20.10
CA MET A 751 35.79 25.71 20.03
C MET A 751 34.37 25.43 19.53
N VAL A 752 34.16 24.23 19.01
CA VAL A 752 32.82 23.76 18.64
C VAL A 752 32.06 23.37 19.91
N ASN A 753 30.92 24.01 20.15
CA ASN A 753 29.99 23.65 21.22
C ASN A 753 29.04 22.57 20.69
N ARG A 754 29.02 21.38 21.31
CA ARG A 754 28.32 20.20 20.75
C ARG A 754 26.96 19.96 21.36
N VAL A 755 26.89 20.02 22.69
CA VAL A 755 25.71 19.65 23.45
C VAL A 755 25.59 20.60 24.63
N MET A 756 24.36 20.97 24.94
CA MET A 756 24.02 21.87 26.01
C MET A 756 22.79 21.33 26.75
N ASP A 757 22.70 21.63 28.03
CA ASP A 757 21.55 21.27 28.86
C ASP A 757 21.33 22.28 29.99
N VAL A 758 20.11 22.32 30.52
CA VAL A 758 19.68 23.24 31.58
C VAL A 758 19.10 22.46 32.75
N SER A 759 19.48 22.85 33.97
CA SER A 759 18.94 22.25 35.19
C SER A 759 17.42 22.45 35.28
N SER A 760 16.71 21.48 35.85
CA SER A 760 15.24 21.53 36.00
C SER A 760 14.76 22.75 36.80
N ASP A 761 15.59 23.30 37.69
CA ASP A 761 15.30 24.54 38.42
C ASP A 761 15.61 25.85 37.66
N GLY A 762 16.13 25.75 36.42
CA GLY A 762 16.41 26.87 35.54
C GLY A 762 17.57 27.77 35.98
N LYS A 763 18.41 27.35 36.94
CA LYS A 763 19.51 28.19 37.44
C LYS A 763 20.85 27.94 36.77
N TRP A 764 21.09 26.73 36.29
CA TRP A 764 22.37 26.31 35.74
C TRP A 764 22.21 25.84 34.30
N MET A 765 23.15 26.25 33.46
CA MET A 765 23.29 25.77 32.09
C MET A 765 24.69 25.21 31.92
N VAL A 766 24.80 24.09 31.22
CA VAL A 766 26.10 23.45 30.94
C VAL A 766 26.28 23.24 29.45
N CYS A 767 27.52 23.38 28.98
CA CYS A 767 27.88 23.22 27.58
C CYS A 767 29.13 22.34 27.44
N GLY A 768 28.99 21.24 26.69
CA GLY A 768 30.07 20.35 26.31
C GLY A 768 30.73 20.81 25.00
N THR A 769 32.07 20.86 25.00
CA THR A 769 32.85 21.39 23.86
C THR A 769 33.85 20.37 23.31
N ASP A 770 34.43 20.68 22.15
CA ASP A 770 35.52 19.89 21.56
C ASP A 770 36.86 19.99 22.33
N GLY A 771 37.03 20.96 23.23
CA GLY A 771 38.26 21.17 23.97
C GLY A 771 38.53 20.22 25.13
N GLY A 772 37.58 19.32 25.43
CA GLY A 772 37.63 18.44 26.61
C GLY A 772 37.27 19.19 27.88
N GLY A 773 36.11 18.88 28.47
CA GLY A 773 35.57 19.57 29.65
C GLY A 773 34.19 20.19 29.43
N ILE A 774 33.57 20.62 30.52
CA ILE A 774 32.19 21.14 30.55
C ILE A 774 32.20 22.56 31.09
N GLN A 775 31.67 23.51 30.31
CA GLN A 775 31.46 24.89 30.74
C GLN A 775 30.14 24.97 31.52
N VAL A 776 30.14 25.66 32.66
CA VAL A 776 28.99 25.83 33.54
C VAL A 776 28.68 27.31 33.70
N PHE A 777 27.43 27.67 33.42
CA PHE A 777 26.92 29.04 33.44
C PHE A 777 25.81 29.16 34.48
N ASN A 778 25.79 30.29 35.18
CA ASN A 778 24.66 30.68 36.03
C ASN A 778 23.70 31.53 35.21
N ILE A 779 22.48 31.04 35.00
CA ILE A 779 21.45 31.70 34.18
C ILE A 779 21.02 33.05 34.79
N ASN A 780 21.11 33.22 36.11
CA ASN A 780 20.81 34.49 36.78
C ASN A 780 21.93 35.53 36.61
N SER A 781 23.09 35.14 36.10
CA SER A 781 24.23 36.02 35.82
C SER A 781 24.93 35.56 34.53
N PRO A 782 24.23 35.63 33.38
CA PRO A 782 24.66 34.98 32.15
C PRO A 782 25.93 35.60 31.56
N SER A 783 26.23 36.86 31.89
CA SER A 783 27.44 37.57 31.48
C SER A 783 28.67 37.31 32.36
N GLY A 784 28.56 36.47 33.39
CA GLY A 784 29.70 36.05 34.22
C GLY A 784 30.62 35.07 33.48
N GLU A 785 31.90 35.01 33.88
CA GLU A 785 32.82 34.01 33.33
C GLU A 785 32.33 32.58 33.66
N PRO A 786 32.30 31.66 32.68
CA PRO A 786 31.87 30.29 32.93
C PRO A 786 32.85 29.56 33.83
N ARG A 787 32.31 28.77 34.77
CA ARG A 787 33.13 27.80 35.51
C ARG A 787 33.45 26.63 34.59
N PHE A 788 34.72 26.23 34.54
CA PHE A 788 35.15 25.08 33.76
C PHE A 788 35.30 23.84 34.64
N LEU A 789 34.66 22.75 34.24
CA LEU A 789 34.85 21.44 34.85
C LEU A 789 35.83 20.62 34.01
N SER A 790 37.02 20.40 34.54
CA SER A 790 38.10 19.60 33.94
C SER A 790 38.12 18.18 34.49
N GLY A 791 38.58 17.22 33.68
CA GLY A 791 38.64 15.80 34.07
C GLY A 791 38.26 14.79 32.98
N SER A 792 38.02 15.24 31.74
CA SER A 792 37.94 14.39 30.55
C SER A 792 38.75 15.03 29.44
N ASP A 793 39.83 14.37 29.00
CA ASP A 793 40.65 14.81 27.86
C ASP A 793 39.96 14.57 26.50
N ASN A 794 38.76 13.99 26.54
CA ASN A 794 37.96 13.62 25.38
C ASN A 794 36.86 14.65 25.10
N ARG A 795 36.53 14.80 23.80
CA ARG A 795 35.40 15.62 23.31
C ARG A 795 34.10 15.12 23.91
N ILE A 796 33.29 16.01 24.51
CA ILE A 796 32.00 15.65 25.10
C ILE A 796 30.97 15.47 23.97
N ARG A 797 30.36 14.27 23.89
CA ARG A 797 29.37 13.92 22.85
C ARG A 797 27.95 13.98 23.36
N ALA A 798 27.72 13.52 24.58
CA ALA A 798 26.42 13.49 25.21
C ALA A 798 26.56 13.95 26.66
N LEU A 799 25.59 14.74 27.12
CA LEU A 799 25.45 15.12 28.52
C LEU A 799 23.97 15.29 28.84
N ASP A 800 23.61 15.09 30.10
CA ASP A 800 22.25 15.28 30.60
C ASP A 800 22.29 15.59 32.10
N PHE A 801 21.42 16.48 32.57
CA PHE A 801 21.29 16.83 33.98
C PHE A 801 20.58 15.73 34.77
N LEU A 802 21.02 15.52 36.01
CA LEU A 802 20.24 14.73 36.96
C LEU A 802 19.14 15.62 37.58
N PRO A 803 17.98 15.05 37.97
CA PRO A 803 16.89 15.81 38.59
C PRO A 803 17.25 16.55 39.89
N ASP A 804 18.41 16.24 40.49
CA ASP A 804 18.89 16.92 41.69
C ASP A 804 19.50 18.31 41.45
N ASN A 805 19.61 18.74 40.18
CA ASN A 805 20.16 20.02 39.73
C ASN A 805 21.62 20.31 40.15
N ASN A 806 22.32 19.33 40.73
CA ASN A 806 23.69 19.48 41.20
C ASN A 806 24.65 18.49 40.53
N ARG A 807 24.14 17.42 39.94
CA ARG A 807 24.92 16.44 39.18
C ARG A 807 24.48 16.39 37.72
N LEU A 808 25.41 15.99 36.87
CA LEU A 808 25.16 15.71 35.46
C LEU A 808 25.93 14.45 35.06
N ILE A 809 25.41 13.73 34.08
CA ILE A 809 26.08 12.59 33.46
C ILE A 809 26.61 13.00 32.10
N ALA A 810 27.83 12.57 31.76
CA ALA A 810 28.43 12.90 30.47
C ALA A 810 29.26 11.75 29.91
N ALA A 811 29.21 11.61 28.58
CA ALA A 811 30.04 10.68 27.81
C ALA A 811 30.82 11.43 26.72
N GLY A 812 32.09 11.05 26.58
CA GLY A 812 32.99 11.62 25.59
C GLY A 812 33.20 10.71 24.36
N THR A 813 34.30 10.92 23.64
CA THR A 813 34.76 10.01 22.56
C THR A 813 35.33 8.69 23.06
N GLY A 814 35.65 8.59 24.35
CA GLY A 814 36.12 7.37 24.99
C GLY A 814 34.98 6.43 25.38
N ASN A 815 35.35 5.39 26.12
CA ASN A 815 34.44 4.36 26.62
C ASN A 815 33.93 4.61 28.04
N ASP A 816 34.46 5.65 28.70
CA ASP A 816 34.11 5.98 30.07
C ASP A 816 32.96 6.99 30.11
N ILE A 817 32.01 6.73 31.01
CA ILE A 817 30.92 7.63 31.34
C ILE A 817 31.19 8.19 32.73
N PHE A 818 31.05 9.50 32.90
CA PHE A 818 31.35 10.18 34.17
C PHE A 818 30.12 10.87 34.75
N LEU A 819 30.00 10.83 36.07
CA LEU A 819 29.13 11.69 36.84
C LEU A 819 29.93 12.89 37.36
N TRP A 820 29.43 14.09 37.11
CA TRP A 820 30.04 15.33 37.54
C TRP A 820 29.20 15.97 38.64
N ASN A 821 29.86 16.53 39.65
CA ASN A 821 29.21 17.30 40.71
C ASN A 821 29.55 18.78 40.55
N LEU A 822 28.54 19.60 40.30
CA LEU A 822 28.68 21.04 40.06
C LEU A 822 29.24 21.75 41.27
N SER A 823 28.69 21.52 42.47
CA SER A 823 29.14 22.20 43.69
C SER A 823 30.59 21.85 44.01
N ALA A 824 30.93 20.56 44.02
CA ALA A 824 32.27 20.08 44.37
C ALA A 824 33.32 20.34 43.28
N GLY A 825 32.90 20.43 42.00
CA GLY A 825 33.81 20.55 40.85
C GLY A 825 34.60 19.27 40.56
N THR A 826 34.11 18.13 41.01
CA THR A 826 34.75 16.82 40.87
C THR A 826 33.95 15.93 39.92
N ASN A 827 34.63 14.97 39.28
CA ASN A 827 33.98 13.90 38.54
C ASN A 827 34.25 12.54 39.19
N GLN A 828 33.39 11.57 38.89
CA GLN A 828 33.52 10.18 39.30
C GLN A 828 33.16 9.28 38.11
N LEU A 829 33.94 8.21 37.90
CA LEU A 829 33.61 7.20 36.90
C LEU A 829 32.27 6.54 37.26
N PHE A 830 31.31 6.61 36.34
CA PHE A 830 30.01 5.96 36.46
C PHE A 830 30.10 4.50 36.01
N THR A 831 30.57 4.29 34.79
CA THR A 831 30.81 2.95 34.21
C THR A 831 31.71 3.06 32.98
N THR A 832 32.29 1.93 32.58
CA THR A 832 33.06 1.80 31.33
C THR A 832 32.32 0.84 30.41
N VAL A 833 32.05 1.28 29.18
CA VAL A 833 31.34 0.49 28.16
C VAL A 833 32.31 -0.12 27.14
N THR A 834 31.85 -1.12 26.40
CA THR A 834 32.66 -1.78 25.35
C THR A 834 32.81 -0.93 24.09
N SER A 835 31.81 -0.10 23.79
CA SER A 835 31.71 0.71 22.59
C SER A 835 31.31 2.15 22.94
N PRO A 836 31.91 3.19 22.32
CA PRO A 836 31.64 4.58 22.68
C PRO A 836 30.15 4.94 22.56
N VAL A 837 29.61 5.54 23.63
CA VAL A 837 28.25 6.07 23.66
C VAL A 837 28.15 7.32 22.80
N GLN A 838 27.17 7.34 21.88
CA GLN A 838 26.88 8.50 21.03
C GLN A 838 25.85 9.44 21.66
N VAL A 839 24.91 8.89 22.45
CA VAL A 839 23.82 9.64 23.07
C VAL A 839 23.48 9.06 24.45
N LEU A 840 23.11 9.93 25.39
CA LEU A 840 22.66 9.59 26.74
C LEU A 840 21.35 10.32 27.06
N THR A 841 20.51 9.71 27.87
CA THR A 841 19.34 10.36 28.47
C THR A 841 19.05 9.78 29.85
N VAL A 842 18.55 10.60 30.76
CA VAL A 842 18.16 10.25 32.13
C VAL A 842 16.64 10.23 32.22
N SER A 843 16.08 9.25 32.94
CA SER A 843 14.64 9.20 33.20
C SER A 843 14.21 10.33 34.13
N ALA A 844 12.96 10.81 34.00
CA ALA A 844 12.45 11.94 34.79
C ALA A 844 12.48 11.70 36.32
N ASP A 845 12.39 10.44 36.75
CA ASP A 845 12.52 10.04 38.16
C ASP A 845 13.98 9.96 38.65
N GLY A 846 14.95 10.16 37.76
CA GLY A 846 16.38 10.08 38.04
C GLY A 846 16.88 8.68 38.38
N ARG A 847 16.11 7.63 38.07
CA ARG A 847 16.48 6.25 38.43
C ARG A 847 17.30 5.55 37.36
N TRP A 848 17.02 5.84 36.09
CA TRP A 848 17.57 5.12 34.94
C TRP A 848 18.31 6.04 34.00
N VAL A 849 19.38 5.52 33.41
CA VAL A 849 20.14 6.14 32.33
C VAL A 849 20.06 5.22 31.12
N ALA A 850 19.72 5.75 29.97
CA ALA A 850 19.80 5.03 28.70
C ALA A 850 20.97 5.56 27.87
N GLY A 851 21.72 4.66 27.24
CA GLY A 851 22.81 5.01 26.33
C GLY A 851 22.76 4.24 25.03
N GLY A 852 22.97 4.98 23.94
CA GLY A 852 23.02 4.48 22.58
C GLY A 852 24.46 4.45 22.09
N THR A 853 24.95 3.31 21.65
CA THR A 853 26.36 3.11 21.32
C THR A 853 26.63 3.19 19.81
N ARG A 854 27.92 3.31 19.47
CA ARG A 854 28.40 3.35 18.08
C ARG A 854 28.25 2.03 17.32
N ASP A 855 28.17 0.91 18.01
CA ASP A 855 28.00 -0.43 17.42
C ASP A 855 26.53 -0.87 17.34
N GLY A 856 25.60 -0.05 17.85
CA GLY A 856 24.16 -0.26 17.71
C GLY A 856 23.48 -0.91 18.90
N GLN A 857 24.04 -0.77 20.09
CA GLN A 857 23.44 -1.23 21.34
C GLN A 857 22.65 -0.09 22.02
N ILE A 858 21.56 -0.47 22.69
CA ILE A 858 20.85 0.37 23.66
C ILE A 858 20.98 -0.30 25.02
N ILE A 859 21.69 0.36 25.93
CA ILE A 859 21.96 -0.15 27.28
C ILE A 859 21.26 0.74 28.29
N ILE A 860 20.62 0.12 29.28
CA ILE A 860 19.94 0.79 30.39
C ILE A 860 20.71 0.50 31.69
N TRP A 861 21.06 1.55 32.43
CA TRP A 861 21.74 1.47 33.73
C TRP A 861 20.87 2.06 34.84
N ASN A 862 20.90 1.43 36.02
CA ASN A 862 20.43 2.08 37.23
C ASN A 862 21.46 3.13 37.70
N LEU A 863 21.02 4.36 37.90
CA LEU A 863 21.89 5.48 38.26
C LEU A 863 22.59 5.29 39.62
N ASN A 864 21.91 4.68 40.60
CA ASN A 864 22.45 4.49 41.95
C ASN A 864 23.27 3.19 42.07
N ASN A 865 23.10 2.26 41.15
CA ASN A 865 23.85 1.00 41.10
C ASN A 865 24.16 0.64 39.65
N PRO A 866 25.26 1.15 39.07
CA PRO A 866 25.60 0.93 37.66
C PRO A 866 25.79 -0.54 37.27
N SER A 867 26.04 -1.43 38.25
CA SER A 867 26.10 -2.87 38.03
C SER A 867 24.72 -3.48 37.70
N GLU A 868 23.63 -2.82 38.10
CA GLU A 868 22.26 -3.16 37.69
C GLU A 868 21.99 -2.54 36.32
N GLN A 869 22.48 -3.22 35.28
CA GLN A 869 22.31 -2.84 33.88
C GLN A 869 21.66 -3.95 33.06
N TYR A 870 21.05 -3.60 31.94
CA TYR A 870 20.60 -4.57 30.95
C TYR A 870 20.68 -4.00 29.52
N LEU A 871 20.92 -4.90 28.57
CA LEU A 871 20.83 -4.62 27.14
C LEU A 871 19.37 -4.64 26.72
N LEU A 872 18.85 -3.52 26.21
CA LEU A 872 17.49 -3.44 25.68
C LEU A 872 17.42 -3.90 24.22
N PHE A 873 18.46 -3.58 23.43
CA PHE A 873 18.50 -3.87 22.00
C PHE A 873 19.94 -3.89 21.47
N GLU A 874 20.20 -4.71 20.44
CA GLU A 874 21.46 -4.72 19.68
C GLU A 874 21.19 -4.96 18.18
N GLU A 875 21.76 -4.11 17.33
CA GLU A 875 21.81 -4.29 15.88
C GLU A 875 23.19 -3.89 15.36
N ARG A 876 24.05 -4.90 15.13
CA ARG A 876 25.45 -4.67 14.83
C ARG A 876 25.64 -3.80 13.59
N GLY A 877 26.43 -2.74 13.75
CA GLY A 877 26.79 -1.83 12.66
C GLY A 877 25.76 -0.74 12.39
N ASN A 878 24.69 -0.64 13.18
CA ASN A 878 23.68 0.42 13.05
C ASN A 878 23.71 1.34 14.28
N GLN A 879 24.42 2.47 14.19
CA GLN A 879 24.65 3.37 15.34
C GLN A 879 23.33 3.90 15.90
N VAL A 880 23.21 3.94 17.23
CA VAL A 880 22.10 4.62 17.91
C VAL A 880 22.54 6.05 18.19
N LEU A 881 21.87 7.02 17.57
CA LEU A 881 22.29 8.42 17.55
C LEU A 881 21.37 9.35 18.35
N ALA A 882 20.12 8.93 18.60
CA ALA A 882 19.16 9.67 19.39
C ALA A 882 18.44 8.74 20.38
N LEU A 883 18.24 9.22 21.61
CA LEU A 883 17.48 8.53 22.66
C LEU A 883 16.70 9.53 23.50
N HIS A 884 15.47 9.20 23.87
CA HIS A 884 14.69 10.00 24.82
C HIS A 884 13.65 9.17 25.56
N PHE A 885 13.57 9.34 26.88
CA PHE A 885 12.45 8.79 27.66
C PHE A 885 11.16 9.58 27.42
N SER A 886 10.01 8.91 27.50
CA SER A 886 8.73 9.61 27.59
C SER A 886 8.63 10.32 28.95
N PRO A 887 7.87 11.44 29.07
CA PRO A 887 7.72 12.17 30.33
C PRO A 887 7.17 11.31 31.48
N ASP A 888 6.33 10.32 31.15
CA ASP A 888 5.78 9.37 32.11
C ASP A 888 6.70 8.18 32.42
N GLY A 889 7.87 8.10 31.78
CA GLY A 889 8.89 7.07 31.97
C GLY A 889 8.52 5.69 31.44
N LYS A 890 7.38 5.53 30.76
CA LYS A 890 6.94 4.21 30.26
C LYS A 890 7.65 3.78 28.99
N TRP A 891 7.97 4.74 28.12
CA TRP A 891 8.54 4.47 26.81
C TRP A 891 9.95 5.06 26.67
N LEU A 892 10.73 4.44 25.79
CA LEU A 892 11.99 4.96 25.30
C LEU A 892 11.92 5.03 23.78
N ALA A 893 12.13 6.20 23.20
CA ALA A 893 12.30 6.37 21.76
C ALA A 893 13.78 6.29 21.41
N SER A 894 14.12 5.58 20.33
CA SER A 894 15.50 5.46 19.83
C SER A 894 15.58 5.69 18.33
N GLY A 895 16.55 6.48 17.90
CA GLY A 895 16.79 6.84 16.50
C GLY A 895 18.14 6.34 16.01
N ASP A 896 18.16 5.75 14.82
CA ASP A 896 19.35 5.07 14.29
C ASP A 896 19.99 5.74 13.07
N LEU A 897 21.14 5.20 12.64
CA LEU A 897 21.90 5.65 11.47
C LEU A 897 21.14 5.50 10.14
N ARG A 898 20.18 4.56 10.08
CA ARG A 898 19.40 4.23 8.89
C ARG A 898 18.10 5.04 8.76
N GLY A 899 17.78 5.89 9.74
CA GLY A 899 16.58 6.72 9.72
C GLY A 899 15.34 6.06 10.34
N ASN A 900 15.51 4.99 11.11
CA ASN A 900 14.40 4.38 11.83
C ASN A 900 14.24 4.99 13.23
N VAL A 901 13.01 5.15 13.67
CA VAL A 901 12.66 5.50 15.04
C VAL A 901 11.94 4.33 15.69
N LYS A 902 12.56 3.69 16.68
CA LYS A 902 11.98 2.56 17.43
C LYS A 902 11.44 3.02 18.76
N ILE A 903 10.25 2.57 19.13
CA ILE A 903 9.60 2.86 20.41
C ILE A 903 9.61 1.61 21.27
N TRP A 904 10.16 1.71 22.47
CA TRP A 904 10.32 0.60 23.40
C TRP A 904 9.44 0.82 24.61
N ASN A 905 8.73 -0.22 25.03
CA ASN A 905 8.07 -0.24 26.33
C ASN A 905 9.06 -0.78 27.36
N LEU A 906 9.34 0.02 28.39
CA LEU A 906 10.37 -0.30 29.39
C LEU A 906 9.88 -1.27 30.46
N GLN A 907 8.56 -1.35 30.68
CA GLN A 907 7.97 -2.24 31.68
C GLN A 907 8.13 -3.71 31.29
N ASN A 908 7.89 -4.04 30.02
CA ASN A 908 7.99 -5.40 29.49
C ASN A 908 9.21 -5.60 28.56
N ARG A 909 9.97 -4.54 28.27
CA ARG A 909 11.18 -4.54 27.42
C ARG A 909 10.91 -5.00 25.98
N THR A 910 9.75 -4.66 25.43
CA THR A 910 9.38 -5.01 24.06
C THR A 910 9.41 -3.80 23.14
N LEU A 911 9.74 -4.04 21.87
CA LEU A 911 9.49 -3.07 20.81
C LEU A 911 7.98 -2.91 20.63
N VAL A 912 7.49 -1.67 20.75
CA VAL A 912 6.08 -1.30 20.49
C VAL A 912 5.88 -1.04 19.01
N ASP A 913 6.76 -0.24 18.42
CA ASP A 913 6.65 0.15 17.01
C ASP A 913 8.03 0.53 16.41
N ASN A 914 8.12 0.48 15.09
CA ASN A 914 9.26 0.90 14.29
C ASN A 914 8.79 1.90 13.22
N LEU A 915 8.85 3.17 13.58
CA LEU A 915 8.39 4.30 12.77
C LEU A 915 9.41 4.58 11.67
N ARG A 916 8.98 4.35 10.41
CA ARG A 916 9.83 4.45 9.22
C ARG A 916 9.55 5.70 8.40
N GLY A 917 10.52 6.04 7.56
CA GLY A 917 10.34 6.86 6.38
C GLY A 917 11.24 8.08 6.32
N HIS A 918 11.98 8.42 7.38
CA HIS A 918 13.13 9.32 7.23
C HIS A 918 14.12 8.69 6.22
N ARG A 919 14.77 9.52 5.42
CA ARG A 919 15.66 9.09 4.32
C ARG A 919 17.14 9.09 4.70
N ALA A 920 17.45 9.54 5.91
CA ALA A 920 18.79 9.61 6.45
C ALA A 920 18.75 9.40 7.97
N ARG A 921 19.94 9.38 8.59
CA ARG A 921 20.11 9.15 10.03
C ARG A 921 19.27 10.09 10.90
N ILE A 922 18.73 9.54 11.98
CA ILE A 922 18.09 10.32 13.03
C ILE A 922 19.18 11.00 13.86
N THR A 923 19.03 12.30 14.10
CA THR A 923 20.01 13.10 14.84
C THR A 923 19.55 13.50 16.23
N ASP A 924 18.24 13.68 16.42
CA ASP A 924 17.65 14.03 17.71
C ASP A 924 16.20 13.50 17.82
N LEU A 925 15.77 13.24 19.04
CA LEU A 925 14.43 12.77 19.40
C LEU A 925 13.98 13.47 20.67
N LYS A 926 12.77 14.02 20.67
CA LYS A 926 12.18 14.66 21.86
C LYS A 926 10.70 14.34 21.96
N PHE A 927 10.24 13.98 23.15
CA PHE A 927 8.81 14.01 23.46
C PHE A 927 8.38 15.43 23.80
N SER A 928 7.14 15.78 23.47
CA SER A 928 6.51 17.00 23.97
C SER A 928 6.39 16.95 25.50
N PRO A 929 6.31 18.09 26.19
CA PRO A 929 6.12 18.12 27.65
C PRO A 929 4.89 17.36 28.13
N ALA A 930 3.80 17.37 27.34
CA ALA A 930 2.58 16.62 27.62
C ALA A 930 2.71 15.12 27.28
N GLY A 931 3.74 14.71 26.54
CA GLY A 931 3.95 13.35 26.08
C GLY A 931 3.02 12.90 24.95
N ASP A 932 2.22 13.81 24.38
CA ASP A 932 1.25 13.56 23.32
C ASP A 932 1.89 13.46 21.91
N ILE A 933 3.06 14.08 21.72
CA ILE A 933 3.78 14.13 20.44
C ILE A 933 5.23 13.68 20.65
N LEU A 934 5.74 12.83 19.75
CA LEU A 934 7.17 12.57 19.59
C LEU A 934 7.69 13.30 18.35
N ALA A 935 8.76 14.07 18.48
CA ALA A 935 9.43 14.69 17.35
C ALA A 935 10.73 13.94 17.01
N SER A 936 10.95 13.67 15.72
CA SER A 936 12.21 13.11 15.21
C SER A 936 12.86 14.02 14.17
N ALA A 937 14.14 14.31 14.37
CA ALA A 937 14.96 15.09 13.44
C ALA A 937 15.90 14.18 12.66
N SER A 938 16.16 14.55 11.41
CA SER A 938 16.99 13.76 10.51
C SER A 938 17.93 14.62 9.67
N ASN A 939 19.01 13.99 9.22
CA ASN A 939 19.90 14.53 8.19
C ASN A 939 19.21 14.64 6.82
N ASP A 940 17.98 14.18 6.63
CA ASP A 940 17.22 14.42 5.40
C ASP A 940 16.62 15.83 5.32
N GLY A 941 16.83 16.66 6.35
CA GLY A 941 16.31 18.03 6.44
C GLY A 941 14.86 18.12 6.90
N SER A 942 14.21 17.00 7.26
CA SER A 942 12.85 16.98 7.79
C SER A 942 12.79 16.73 9.29
N VAL A 943 11.79 17.33 9.93
CA VAL A 943 11.32 16.92 11.26
C VAL A 943 9.98 16.23 11.09
N ARG A 944 9.76 15.15 11.82
CA ARG A 944 8.47 14.46 11.85
C ARG A 944 7.87 14.50 13.24
N LEU A 945 6.59 14.82 13.33
CA LEU A 945 5.82 14.80 14.56
C LEU A 945 4.88 13.59 14.52
N TRP A 946 5.07 12.69 15.47
CA TRP A 946 4.34 11.44 15.63
C TRP A 946 3.35 11.58 16.78
N GLU A 947 2.08 11.26 16.54
CA GLU A 947 1.05 11.24 17.57
C GLU A 947 1.21 9.98 18.42
N THR A 948 1.50 10.15 19.71
CA THR A 948 1.82 9.03 20.61
C THR A 948 0.62 8.15 20.94
N ALA A 949 -0.60 8.70 20.86
CA ALA A 949 -1.83 7.97 21.11
C ALA A 949 -2.11 6.89 20.05
N ASP A 950 -1.65 7.11 18.81
CA ASP A 950 -1.78 6.17 17.70
C ASP A 950 -0.65 6.37 16.67
N LEU A 951 0.40 5.58 16.85
CA LEU A 951 1.63 5.63 16.05
C LEU A 951 1.45 5.11 14.61
N ASN A 952 0.32 4.47 14.28
CA ASN A 952 0.03 4.05 12.91
C ASN A 952 -0.37 5.21 11.99
N ASN A 953 -0.64 6.37 12.58
CA ASN A 953 -1.05 7.55 11.84
C ASN A 953 0.13 8.18 11.10
N GLN A 954 -0.18 8.81 9.96
CA GLN A 954 0.83 9.53 9.20
C GLN A 954 1.36 10.70 10.05
N PRO A 955 2.70 10.84 10.19
CA PRO A 955 3.27 11.95 10.93
C PRO A 955 3.08 13.26 10.18
N ILE A 956 3.03 14.37 10.93
CA ILE A 956 3.19 15.69 10.34
C ILE A 956 4.65 15.84 9.93
N VAL A 957 4.90 16.21 8.67
CA VAL A 957 6.25 16.41 8.13
C VAL A 957 6.55 17.90 8.00
N LEU A 958 7.60 18.36 8.68
CA LEU A 958 8.10 19.73 8.60
C LEU A 958 9.31 19.75 7.65
N SER A 959 9.08 20.16 6.39
CA SER A 959 10.06 20.13 5.29
C SER A 959 10.71 21.49 4.96
N GLY A 960 10.58 22.49 5.84
CA GLY A 960 11.08 23.85 5.62
C GLY A 960 12.56 24.11 5.96
N ASN A 961 13.35 23.08 6.25
CA ASN A 961 14.78 23.23 6.58
C ASN A 961 15.65 22.82 5.38
N SER A 962 16.62 23.66 5.02
CA SER A 962 17.47 23.48 3.82
C SER A 962 18.81 22.76 4.10
N GLY A 963 18.98 22.17 5.28
CA GLY A 963 20.20 21.46 5.67
C GLY A 963 19.97 20.35 6.69
N PHE A 964 21.05 19.69 7.14
CA PHE A 964 20.93 18.62 8.14
C PHE A 964 20.50 19.20 9.47
N ILE A 965 19.51 18.58 10.10
CA ILE A 965 19.04 18.99 11.41
C ILE A 965 19.93 18.34 12.47
N PHE A 966 20.44 19.12 13.43
CA PHE A 966 21.25 18.59 14.52
C PHE A 966 20.51 18.50 15.86
N SER A 967 19.54 19.39 16.11
CA SER A 967 18.88 19.45 17.41
C SER A 967 17.44 19.95 17.30
N LEU A 968 16.61 19.44 18.21
CA LEU A 968 15.22 19.82 18.41
C LEU A 968 14.97 20.23 19.86
N ALA A 969 14.08 21.20 20.06
CA ALA A 969 13.55 21.51 21.39
C ALA A 969 12.08 21.94 21.32
N PHE A 970 11.23 21.34 22.16
CA PHE A 970 9.88 21.85 22.38
C PHE A 970 9.92 23.06 23.30
N SER A 971 9.07 24.05 23.03
CA SER A 971 8.76 25.08 24.02
C SER A 971 8.10 24.45 25.26
N PRO A 972 8.22 25.05 26.46
CA PRO A 972 7.71 24.43 27.70
C PRO A 972 6.19 24.18 27.70
N ASP A 973 5.43 24.99 26.96
CA ASP A 973 4.00 24.83 26.74
C ASP A 973 3.66 23.81 25.63
N GLY A 974 4.68 23.27 24.95
CA GLY A 974 4.57 22.35 23.83
C GLY A 974 3.99 22.98 22.55
N SER A 975 3.79 24.30 22.49
CA SER A 975 3.13 24.98 21.36
C SER A 975 4.01 25.11 20.11
N ASN A 976 5.33 25.09 20.29
CA ASN A 976 6.32 25.24 19.22
C ASN A 976 7.43 24.21 19.35
N ILE A 977 8.05 23.90 18.21
CA ILE A 977 9.29 23.14 18.12
C ILE A 977 10.36 23.97 17.41
N LEU A 978 11.52 24.11 18.06
CA LEU A 978 12.70 24.75 17.50
C LEU A 978 13.59 23.71 16.82
N THR A 979 14.10 24.08 15.64
CA THR A 979 14.95 23.21 14.82
C THR A 979 16.25 23.92 14.46
N GLY A 980 17.39 23.31 14.81
CA GLY A 980 18.73 23.79 14.49
C GLY A 980 19.35 23.02 13.34
N SER A 981 19.85 23.70 12.31
CA SER A 981 20.36 23.05 11.09
C SER A 981 21.84 23.38 10.80
N THR A 982 22.43 22.68 9.83
CA THR A 982 23.79 22.96 9.29
C THR A 982 23.90 24.29 8.59
N GLU A 983 22.81 24.84 8.07
CA GLU A 983 22.88 26.12 7.39
C GLU A 983 23.09 27.24 8.41
N ALA A 984 24.21 27.94 8.24
CA ALA A 984 24.50 29.16 8.99
C ALA A 984 23.29 30.09 8.94
N ASN A 985 22.96 30.71 10.08
CA ASN A 985 21.88 31.68 10.24
C ASN A 985 20.44 31.16 10.02
N ARG A 986 20.14 29.87 10.26
CA ARG A 986 18.77 29.35 10.15
C ARG A 986 18.37 28.44 11.32
N LEU A 987 17.80 29.05 12.37
CA LEU A 987 16.99 28.40 13.40
C LEU A 987 15.51 28.60 13.03
N VAL A 988 14.69 27.54 13.09
CA VAL A 988 13.28 27.58 12.68
C VAL A 988 12.36 27.23 13.85
N ALA A 989 11.32 28.04 14.10
CA ALA A 989 10.29 27.74 15.09
C ALA A 989 8.97 27.33 14.42
N SER A 990 8.61 26.06 14.49
CA SER A 990 7.38 25.56 13.89
C SER A 990 6.31 25.34 14.96
N PRO A 991 5.08 25.86 14.79
CA PRO A 991 3.97 25.50 15.67
C PRO A 991 3.69 24.00 15.62
N THR A 992 3.34 23.39 16.73
CA THR A 992 3.15 21.92 16.80
C THR A 992 1.70 21.50 16.58
N ARG A 993 0.75 22.44 16.75
CA ARG A 993 -0.70 22.17 16.68
C ARG A 993 -1.40 23.04 15.65
N THR A 994 -2.36 22.44 14.94
CA THR A 994 -3.18 23.06 13.90
C THR A 994 -3.92 24.31 14.39
N ARG A 995 -4.43 24.30 15.63
CA ARG A 995 -5.14 25.43 16.23
C ARG A 995 -4.32 26.74 16.27
N TYR A 996 -3.01 26.65 16.48
CA TYR A 996 -2.14 27.83 16.56
C TYR A 996 -1.91 28.42 15.17
N LEU A 997 -1.81 27.57 14.14
CA LEU A 997 -1.73 28.02 12.75
C LEU A 997 -3.05 28.63 12.28
N ALA A 998 -4.17 28.03 12.65
CA ALA A 998 -5.51 28.50 12.27
C ALA A 998 -5.84 29.88 12.85
N GLY A 999 -5.52 30.13 14.13
CA GLY A 999 -5.79 31.41 14.80
C GLY A 999 -5.10 32.62 14.18
N GLU A 1000 -4.07 32.39 13.35
CA GLU A 1000 -3.28 33.44 12.70
C GLU A 1000 -3.79 33.83 11.30
N ILE A 1001 -4.74 33.09 10.73
CA ILE A 1001 -5.19 33.25 9.34
C ILE A 1001 -6.22 34.38 9.22
N CYS A 1002 -7.43 34.21 9.78
CA CYS A 1002 -8.54 35.16 9.58
C CYS A 1002 -8.22 36.63 9.90
N PRO A 1003 -7.41 36.99 10.93
CA PRO A 1003 -7.05 38.39 11.18
C PRO A 1003 -6.29 39.07 10.03
N ARG A 1004 -5.74 38.30 9.08
CA ARG A 1004 -4.94 38.79 7.95
C ARG A 1004 -5.67 38.70 6.60
N LEU A 1005 -6.90 38.22 6.60
CA LEU A 1005 -7.73 38.12 5.40
C LEU A 1005 -8.64 39.34 5.28
N ASP A 1006 -8.86 39.79 4.04
CA ASP A 1006 -9.71 40.94 3.72
C ASP A 1006 -11.09 40.52 3.16
N ARG A 1007 -11.33 39.22 2.93
CA ARG A 1007 -12.59 38.65 2.44
C ARG A 1007 -12.87 37.25 2.99
N ASN A 1008 -14.14 36.83 2.88
CA ASN A 1008 -14.59 35.45 3.06
C ASN A 1008 -14.63 34.69 1.72
N MET A 1009 -14.93 33.38 1.77
CA MET A 1009 -15.26 32.60 0.58
C MET A 1009 -16.49 33.18 -0.12
N THR A 1010 -16.52 33.15 -1.44
CA THR A 1010 -17.73 33.45 -2.20
C THR A 1010 -18.66 32.23 -2.26
N ASP A 1011 -19.95 32.44 -2.59
CA ASP A 1011 -20.89 31.33 -2.83
C ASP A 1011 -20.39 30.35 -3.91
N GLU A 1012 -19.72 30.86 -4.94
CA GLU A 1012 -19.17 30.03 -6.02
C GLU A 1012 -17.97 29.20 -5.54
N GLU A 1013 -17.07 29.79 -4.76
CA GLU A 1013 -15.96 29.08 -4.12
C GLU A 1013 -16.48 27.99 -3.17
N TRP A 1014 -17.47 28.32 -2.32
CA TRP A 1014 -18.11 27.36 -1.42
C TRP A 1014 -18.72 26.18 -2.18
N ASN A 1015 -19.52 26.46 -3.21
CA ASN A 1015 -20.14 25.42 -4.02
C ASN A 1015 -19.12 24.53 -4.75
N THR A 1016 -17.95 25.09 -5.09
CA THR A 1016 -16.87 24.38 -5.78
C THR A 1016 -16.05 23.48 -4.84
N PHE A 1017 -15.74 23.96 -3.64
CA PHE A 1017 -14.81 23.30 -2.74
C PHE A 1017 -15.47 22.51 -1.61
N VAL A 1018 -16.64 22.96 -1.14
CA VAL A 1018 -17.44 22.31 -0.10
C VAL A 1018 -18.56 21.49 -0.72
N GLY A 1019 -19.41 22.13 -1.53
CA GLY A 1019 -20.52 21.51 -2.24
C GLY A 1019 -21.83 22.28 -2.09
N ALA A 1020 -22.62 22.34 -3.16
CA ALA A 1020 -23.86 23.11 -3.22
C ALA A 1020 -25.01 22.58 -2.35
N ASP A 1021 -24.90 21.34 -1.85
CA ASP A 1021 -25.86 20.74 -0.94
C ASP A 1021 -25.58 21.04 0.54
N ILE A 1022 -24.45 21.69 0.84
CA ILE A 1022 -24.07 22.12 2.19
C ILE A 1022 -24.34 23.62 2.30
N PRO A 1023 -25.16 24.08 3.27
CA PRO A 1023 -25.45 25.50 3.45
C PRO A 1023 -24.18 26.35 3.54
N TYR A 1024 -24.16 27.49 2.84
CA TYR A 1024 -23.05 28.43 2.91
C TYR A 1024 -22.91 29.00 4.33
N GLU A 1025 -21.68 29.00 4.84
CA GLU A 1025 -21.32 29.64 6.11
C GLU A 1025 -20.10 30.54 5.92
N GLU A 1026 -20.08 31.68 6.63
CA GLU A 1026 -18.93 32.58 6.57
C GLU A 1026 -17.71 31.97 7.26
N THR A 1027 -16.69 31.65 6.46
CA THR A 1027 -15.42 31.05 6.91
C THR A 1027 -14.79 31.79 8.09
N CYS A 1028 -14.66 33.11 8.03
CA CYS A 1028 -14.13 33.95 9.12
C CYS A 1028 -15.23 34.67 9.94
N GLY A 1029 -16.51 34.35 9.73
CA GLY A 1029 -17.65 35.01 10.41
C GLY A 1029 -17.97 34.39 11.77
N GLN A 1030 -17.75 33.08 11.93
CA GLN A 1030 -17.80 32.44 13.24
C GLN A 1030 -16.46 32.62 13.95
N LYS A 1031 -16.45 33.47 14.99
CA LYS A 1031 -15.50 33.28 16.09
C LYS A 1031 -15.85 31.95 16.74
N VAL A 1032 -15.36 30.83 16.19
CA VAL A 1032 -15.12 29.64 17.00
C VAL A 1032 -14.40 30.19 18.23
N SER A 1033 -14.96 29.96 19.41
CA SER A 1033 -14.32 30.34 20.66
C SER A 1033 -13.05 29.50 20.77
N ILE A 1034 -12.00 29.91 20.07
CA ILE A 1034 -10.64 29.43 20.24
C ILE A 1034 -10.33 29.89 21.65
N GLY A 1035 -10.51 28.99 22.61
CA GLY A 1035 -10.19 29.22 24.01
C GLY A 1035 -8.68 29.39 24.15
N ILE A 1036 -8.16 30.52 23.69
CA ILE A 1036 -6.87 31.03 24.12
C ILE A 1036 -7.15 31.59 25.52
N LYS A 1037 -7.16 30.69 26.51
CA LYS A 1037 -6.86 31.14 27.85
C LYS A 1037 -5.43 31.68 27.79
N GLN A 1038 -5.29 33.00 27.87
CA GLN A 1038 -4.08 33.59 28.40
C GLN A 1038 -4.03 33.15 29.88
N GLU A 1039 -3.31 32.06 30.14
CA GLU A 1039 -2.84 31.71 31.49
C GLU A 1039 -1.31 31.64 31.45
#